data_AF-A0A7L9BYY1-F1
#
_entry.id   AF-A0A7L9BYY1-F1
#
_cell.length_a   1.000
_cell.length_b   1.000
_cell.length_c   1.000
_cell.angle_alpha   90.00
_cell.angle_beta   90.00
_cell.angle_gamma   90.00
#
_symmetry.space_group_name_H-M   'P 1'
#
loop_
_entity.id
_entity.type
_entity.pdbx_description
1 polymer ?
#
loop_
_entity_poly.entity_id
_entity_poly.type
_entity_poly.pdbx_seq_one_letter_code
_entity_poly.pdbx_strand_id
1 'polypeptide(L)'
;MMEPIARWARRITAAAAVAVLIGSFGWMGWRRVSAARSQDDRIAIKVLHWGEKTEDDIVRRLVADFEAQPENAGIRIVRINLGQAAAVRTKLQTMFAAGEPPDVFYLGLENVSDLAMKHALVDMEELIEADRAAGRETVNLDAFFPSVVRCFRVNEETGAVGDGKLVGLPKDFTTVGFYYNRDLFRRAGVAEPPATGWTWEQFHAAAKKIGELPDCYGADFVSWEQMVRIYLWTHGHDFTSPGWTAPYSFKHPELQAAIQQLQDWFNDGRTLLSAKTQMETLQDPFLSGNVGMAGPFGRWKVPAYRQIRGFDWDLAPLPHVEGKPKRNGVFTVAWGISSATKHKEESWRFVKYLMSRRGQQLMTQAGLAVSVLREVAEESLKSEGPTRPRNARLFLDAADDALPTDFPAIPQFQQLLRVRLEEIFKIGRPVKPTLARLDSEWQALDKQYEVGVGGRPMPWGRLLSIWMWPVGAMLVAGAMLWWRGRPRGGELREERAGLMMSSPWIIGFIAFTAFPIVLSAALAFTRWSSLTTLDRAEFIGWENFVNLWRDDATFGIALRKTAWYALLAVPSSQLVALAAAMLLNREHWSVGIFRSIWYLPGVLAGVGMAVMWKWVFHHEHGLLKALLDPVLPGGMTTPAFFEKDAEAWGVPVFALINLWGIGGTMMIYLAGLKGIPKDLYEAASIDGALGWRRFRHVTLPMLSPVIFFNGIMAIIASFQVFTQAHVMTGGGPGDATRFYVVYLYNQAFDFHEMGYASAMAWLLLLIVLALTFALMWGTKRFVHYEGLKA
;
A
#
# COMPACT_ATOMS: atom_id res chain seq x y z
N MET A 1 55.05 4.70 14.66
CA MET A 1 54.85 4.57 13.19
C MET A 1 53.38 4.59 12.74
N MET A 2 52.39 4.25 13.59
CA MET A 2 50.96 4.24 13.20
C MET A 2 50.25 5.61 13.22
N GLU A 3 50.73 6.55 14.02
CA GLU A 3 50.08 7.87 14.18
C GLU A 3 50.16 8.80 12.96
N PRO A 4 51.27 8.83 12.18
CA PRO A 4 51.33 9.58 10.91
C PRO A 4 50.41 8.96 9.85
N ILE A 5 50.33 7.61 9.80
CA ILE A 5 49.47 6.87 8.87
C ILE A 5 48.00 7.12 9.21
N ALA A 6 47.62 7.10 10.50
CA ALA A 6 46.25 7.43 10.94
C ALA A 6 45.88 8.90 10.68
N ARG A 7 46.84 9.84 10.72
CA ARG A 7 46.60 11.24 10.31
C ARG A 7 46.38 11.37 8.80
N TRP A 8 47.19 10.66 8.00
CA TRP A 8 47.02 10.64 6.54
C TRP A 8 45.72 9.95 6.12
N ALA A 9 45.39 8.81 6.72
CA ALA A 9 44.12 8.12 6.50
C ALA A 9 42.93 9.04 6.82
N ARG A 10 42.90 9.69 7.99
CA ARG A 10 41.82 10.63 8.35
C ARG A 10 41.70 11.80 7.38
N ARG A 11 42.81 12.36 6.91
CA ARG A 11 42.83 13.45 5.91
C ARG A 11 42.33 12.97 4.54
N ILE A 12 42.71 11.77 4.12
CA ILE A 12 42.26 11.16 2.87
C ILE A 12 40.77 10.83 2.95
N THR A 13 40.29 10.25 4.06
CA THR A 13 38.87 9.93 4.26
C THR A 13 38.02 11.20 4.31
N ALA A 14 38.49 12.26 4.99
CA ALA A 14 37.80 13.55 5.03
C ALA A 14 37.78 14.21 3.63
N ALA A 15 38.91 14.20 2.91
CA ALA A 15 38.99 14.73 1.55
C ALA A 15 38.11 13.94 0.57
N ALA A 16 38.06 12.61 0.70
CA ALA A 16 37.20 11.75 -0.08
C ALA A 16 35.72 11.98 0.23
N ALA A 17 35.34 12.13 1.49
CA ALA A 17 33.96 12.44 1.88
C ALA A 17 33.51 13.81 1.35
N VAL A 18 34.38 14.82 1.44
CA VAL A 18 34.12 16.16 0.87
C VAL A 18 34.07 16.11 -0.65
N ALA A 19 34.97 15.39 -1.32
CA ALA A 19 34.97 15.22 -2.77
C ALA A 19 33.73 14.43 -3.26
N VAL A 20 33.26 13.44 -2.49
CA VAL A 20 32.02 12.72 -2.79
C VAL A 20 30.81 13.62 -2.56
N LEU A 21 30.77 14.44 -1.51
CA LEU A 21 29.68 15.40 -1.28
C LEU A 21 29.65 16.48 -2.35
N ILE A 22 30.76 17.19 -2.57
CA ILE A 22 30.88 18.21 -3.62
C ILE A 22 30.69 17.59 -5.00
N GLY A 23 31.20 16.38 -5.24
CA GLY A 23 31.00 15.64 -6.47
C GLY A 23 29.54 15.24 -6.67
N SER A 24 28.83 14.81 -5.62
CA SER A 24 27.42 14.43 -5.71
C SER A 24 26.51 15.65 -5.89
N PHE A 25 26.69 16.71 -5.10
CA PHE A 25 25.95 17.96 -5.25
C PHE A 25 26.32 18.71 -6.52
N GLY A 26 27.60 18.72 -6.88
CA GLY A 26 28.13 19.29 -8.12
C GLY A 26 27.67 18.51 -9.34
N TRP A 27 27.59 17.18 -9.29
CA TRP A 27 27.02 16.35 -10.36
C TRP A 27 25.51 16.52 -10.47
N MET A 28 24.80 16.67 -9.36
CA MET A 28 23.35 16.91 -9.35
C MET A 28 23.00 18.32 -9.84
N GLY A 29 23.77 19.32 -9.40
CA GLY A 29 23.71 20.70 -9.86
C GLY A 29 24.13 20.82 -11.32
N TRP A 30 25.22 20.15 -11.73
CA TRP A 30 25.65 20.08 -13.12
C TRP A 30 24.64 19.31 -13.96
N ARG A 31 23.99 18.24 -13.49
CA ARG A 31 22.85 17.59 -14.19
C ARG A 31 21.69 18.56 -14.39
N ARG A 32 21.35 19.36 -13.39
CA ARG A 32 20.30 20.39 -13.53
C ARG A 32 20.70 21.51 -14.47
N VAL A 33 21.94 22.00 -14.38
CA VAL A 33 22.48 23.06 -15.23
C VAL A 33 22.75 22.56 -16.66
N SER A 34 23.18 21.32 -16.84
CA SER A 34 23.36 20.68 -18.14
C SER A 34 22.03 20.29 -18.76
N ALA A 35 21.03 19.87 -17.97
CA ALA A 35 19.65 19.73 -18.44
C ALA A 35 19.02 21.09 -18.80
N ALA A 36 19.37 22.17 -18.08
CA ALA A 36 18.96 23.54 -18.41
C ALA A 36 19.74 24.14 -19.59
N ARG A 37 20.99 23.68 -19.83
CA ARG A 37 21.84 24.08 -20.97
C ARG A 37 21.61 23.23 -22.22
N SER A 38 21.11 21.99 -22.08
CA SER A 38 20.46 21.26 -23.17
C SER A 38 19.04 21.81 -23.32
N GLN A 39 18.94 23.09 -23.68
CA GLN A 39 17.67 23.69 -24.07
C GLN A 39 17.25 23.02 -25.37
N ASP A 40 16.53 21.93 -25.21
CA ASP A 40 15.59 21.48 -26.20
C ASP A 40 14.51 22.57 -26.22
N ASP A 41 14.48 23.40 -27.26
CA ASP A 41 13.52 24.52 -27.40
C ASP A 41 12.05 24.05 -27.49
N ARG A 42 11.84 22.72 -27.48
CA ARG A 42 10.55 22.07 -27.50
C ARG A 42 9.81 22.21 -26.16
N ILE A 43 8.49 22.35 -26.24
CA ILE A 43 7.58 22.37 -25.09
C ILE A 43 7.59 20.99 -24.42
N ALA A 44 7.94 20.94 -23.14
CA ALA A 44 8.02 19.70 -22.37
C ALA A 44 6.69 19.37 -21.70
N ILE A 45 6.04 18.28 -22.13
CA ILE A 45 4.79 17.76 -21.54
C ILE A 45 5.13 16.59 -20.60
N LYS A 46 4.87 16.75 -19.30
CA LYS A 46 5.09 15.70 -18.29
C LYS A 46 3.95 14.69 -18.35
N VAL A 47 4.29 13.44 -18.69
CA VAL A 47 3.33 12.33 -18.79
C VAL A 47 3.58 11.32 -17.68
N LEU A 48 2.66 11.19 -16.73
CA LEU A 48 2.76 10.21 -15.64
C LEU A 48 1.91 8.99 -15.95
N HIS A 49 2.55 7.82 -16.01
CA HIS A 49 1.85 6.55 -16.25
C HIS A 49 2.47 5.43 -15.41
N TRP A 50 1.77 4.31 -15.30
CA TRP A 50 2.30 3.08 -14.70
C TRP A 50 2.39 1.97 -15.75
N GLY A 51 2.83 0.81 -15.30
CA GLY A 51 2.99 -0.38 -16.12
C GLY A 51 4.39 -0.94 -15.97
N GLU A 52 4.48 -2.27 -15.90
CA GLU A 52 5.76 -2.96 -15.97
C GLU A 52 6.43 -2.72 -17.34
N LYS A 53 7.63 -3.28 -17.52
CA LYS A 53 8.47 -3.07 -18.69
C LYS A 53 7.72 -3.17 -20.04
N THR A 54 6.85 -4.16 -20.18
CA THR A 54 6.09 -4.36 -21.44
C THR A 54 5.15 -3.20 -21.73
N GLU A 55 4.41 -2.68 -20.75
CA GLU A 55 3.52 -1.53 -20.93
C GLU A 55 4.32 -0.23 -21.06
N ASP A 56 5.42 -0.07 -20.33
CA ASP A 56 6.33 1.08 -20.50
C ASP A 56 6.90 1.17 -21.91
N ASP A 57 7.27 0.02 -22.49
CA ASP A 57 7.78 -0.07 -23.86
C ASP A 57 6.72 0.33 -24.89
N ILE A 58 5.43 0.05 -24.65
CA ILE A 58 4.31 0.50 -25.50
C ILE A 58 4.21 2.03 -25.45
N VAL A 59 4.15 2.62 -24.24
CA VAL A 59 4.06 4.08 -24.09
C VAL A 59 5.30 4.77 -24.68
N ARG A 60 6.49 4.18 -24.55
CA ARG A 60 7.71 4.69 -25.21
C ARG A 60 7.57 4.74 -26.73
N ARG A 61 6.99 3.71 -27.35
CA ARG A 61 6.76 3.66 -28.81
C ARG A 61 5.71 4.68 -29.24
N LEU A 62 4.62 4.81 -28.50
CA LEU A 62 3.59 5.83 -28.74
C LEU A 62 4.19 7.24 -28.71
N VAL A 63 5.02 7.52 -27.70
CA VAL A 63 5.73 8.80 -27.61
C VAL A 63 6.67 9.04 -28.79
N ALA A 64 7.47 8.05 -29.17
CA ALA A 64 8.40 8.19 -30.29
C ALA A 64 7.68 8.41 -31.64
N ASP A 65 6.55 7.72 -31.88
CA ASP A 65 5.73 7.86 -33.09
C ASP A 65 4.99 9.21 -33.11
N PHE A 66 4.56 9.73 -31.95
CA PHE A 66 4.02 11.09 -31.81
C PHE A 66 5.06 12.18 -32.09
N GLU A 67 6.24 12.11 -31.45
CA GLU A 67 7.29 13.11 -31.60
C GLU A 67 7.92 13.13 -33.01
N ALA A 68 7.82 12.01 -33.75
CA ALA A 68 8.31 11.92 -35.12
C ALA A 68 7.43 12.65 -36.15
N GLN A 69 6.18 12.99 -35.79
CA GLN A 69 5.27 13.71 -36.67
C GLN A 69 5.70 15.18 -36.83
N PRO A 70 5.83 15.71 -38.07
CA PRO A 70 6.32 17.07 -38.32
C PRO A 70 5.57 18.17 -37.56
N GLU A 71 4.25 18.03 -37.41
CA GLU A 71 3.40 18.93 -36.66
C GLU A 71 3.75 18.99 -35.16
N ASN A 72 4.29 17.91 -34.60
CA ASN A 72 4.66 17.78 -33.19
C ASN A 72 6.15 18.04 -32.93
N ALA A 73 6.92 18.47 -33.95
CA ALA A 73 8.37 18.69 -33.82
C ALA A 73 8.75 19.71 -32.73
N GLY A 74 7.82 20.57 -32.30
CA GLY A 74 7.98 21.52 -31.20
C GLY A 74 7.65 20.97 -29.81
N ILE A 75 7.29 19.68 -29.68
CA ILE A 75 6.83 19.07 -28.43
C ILE A 75 7.79 17.95 -28.01
N ARG A 76 8.03 17.84 -26.70
CA ARG A 76 8.77 16.75 -26.08
C ARG A 76 7.96 16.15 -24.94
N ILE A 77 7.79 14.84 -24.95
CA ILE A 77 7.12 14.11 -23.89
C ILE A 77 8.15 13.64 -22.85
N VAL A 78 7.96 14.09 -21.61
CA VAL A 78 8.74 13.67 -20.44
C VAL A 78 7.97 12.60 -19.68
N ARG A 79 8.26 11.33 -19.97
CA ARG A 79 7.63 10.19 -19.30
C ARG A 79 8.12 10.03 -17.86
N ILE A 80 7.18 9.80 -16.95
CA ILE A 80 7.44 9.42 -15.56
C ILE A 80 6.74 8.07 -15.33
N ASN A 81 7.52 7.03 -15.06
CA ASN A 81 7.00 5.69 -14.75
C ASN A 81 7.79 5.09 -13.57
N LEU A 82 7.06 4.57 -12.58
CA LEU A 82 7.61 3.93 -11.38
C LEU A 82 7.30 2.42 -11.32
N GLY A 83 6.84 1.84 -12.43
CA GLY A 83 6.44 0.45 -12.58
C GLY A 83 5.06 0.18 -11.99
N GLN A 84 4.97 0.14 -10.67
CA GLN A 84 3.75 -0.26 -9.96
C GLN A 84 2.77 0.91 -9.77
N ALA A 85 1.47 0.63 -9.95
CA ALA A 85 0.39 1.60 -9.80
C ALA A 85 0.41 2.32 -8.43
N ALA A 86 0.71 1.61 -7.34
CA ALA A 86 0.79 2.21 -6.00
C ALA A 86 1.91 3.27 -5.87
N ALA A 87 3.08 3.01 -6.47
CA ALA A 87 4.19 3.96 -6.48
C ALA A 87 3.85 5.19 -7.33
N VAL A 88 3.19 4.98 -8.48
CA VAL A 88 2.72 6.06 -9.35
C VAL A 88 1.62 6.88 -8.69
N ARG A 89 0.69 6.26 -7.94
CA ARG A 89 -0.31 6.97 -7.14
C ARG A 89 0.33 7.88 -6.11
N THR A 90 1.28 7.36 -5.34
CA THR A 90 2.06 8.16 -4.37
C THR A 90 2.77 9.32 -5.07
N LYS A 91 3.33 9.08 -6.25
CA LYS A 91 3.99 10.12 -7.04
C LYS A 91 3.01 11.20 -7.52
N LEU A 92 1.87 10.80 -8.07
CA LEU A 92 0.81 11.70 -8.52
C LEU A 92 0.37 12.63 -7.37
N GLN A 93 0.09 12.04 -6.20
CA GLN A 93 -0.23 12.79 -4.98
C GLN A 93 0.85 13.82 -4.64
N THR A 94 2.13 13.39 -4.56
CA THR A 94 3.22 14.32 -4.21
C THR A 94 3.39 15.46 -5.23
N MET A 95 3.09 15.22 -6.50
CA MET A 95 3.16 16.24 -7.55
C MET A 95 2.02 17.26 -7.43
N PHE A 96 0.80 16.80 -7.15
CA PHE A 96 -0.33 17.70 -6.84
C PHE A 96 -0.08 18.52 -5.56
N ALA A 97 0.37 17.89 -4.48
CA ALA A 97 0.70 18.59 -3.23
C ALA A 97 1.78 19.65 -3.42
N ALA A 98 2.75 19.41 -4.31
CA ALA A 98 3.83 20.33 -4.64
C ALA A 98 3.39 21.51 -5.55
N GLY A 99 2.16 21.48 -6.09
CA GLY A 99 1.70 22.48 -7.07
C GLY A 99 2.33 22.32 -8.46
N GLU A 100 2.92 21.16 -8.76
CA GLU A 100 3.46 20.81 -10.08
C GLU A 100 2.90 19.47 -10.55
N PRO A 101 1.58 19.36 -10.78
CA PRO A 101 0.99 18.12 -11.30
C PRO A 101 1.54 17.77 -12.68
N PRO A 102 1.49 16.49 -13.10
CA PRO A 102 1.78 16.11 -14.47
C PRO A 102 0.75 16.73 -15.43
N ASP A 103 1.18 17.05 -16.65
CA ASP A 103 0.31 17.65 -17.66
C ASP A 103 -0.74 16.64 -18.15
N VAL A 104 -0.28 15.42 -18.44
CA VAL A 104 -1.12 14.28 -18.82
C VAL A 104 -0.79 13.11 -17.90
N PHE A 105 -1.80 12.36 -17.46
CA PHE A 105 -1.56 11.22 -16.59
C PHE A 105 -2.62 10.13 -16.70
N TYR A 106 -2.25 8.92 -16.28
CA TYR A 106 -3.21 7.85 -16.10
C TYR A 106 -4.17 8.17 -14.94
N LEU A 107 -5.47 8.13 -15.24
CA LEU A 107 -6.57 8.42 -14.35
C LEU A 107 -7.36 7.12 -14.12
N GLY A 108 -7.36 6.63 -12.89
CA GLY A 108 -8.02 5.38 -12.50
C GLY A 108 -9.43 5.63 -11.97
N LEU A 109 -10.28 4.59 -11.96
CA LEU A 109 -11.63 4.69 -11.38
C LEU A 109 -11.60 4.91 -9.86
N GLU A 110 -10.49 4.56 -9.21
CA GLU A 110 -10.30 4.73 -7.78
C GLU A 110 -10.07 6.18 -7.34
N ASN A 111 -9.68 7.08 -8.25
CA ASN A 111 -9.37 8.47 -7.92
C ASN A 111 -10.01 9.51 -8.84
N VAL A 112 -10.72 9.06 -9.89
CA VAL A 112 -11.41 9.95 -10.84
C VAL A 112 -12.40 10.86 -10.12
N SER A 113 -13.22 10.32 -9.22
CA SER A 113 -14.24 11.08 -8.51
C SER A 113 -13.63 12.15 -7.60
N ASP A 114 -12.62 11.78 -6.81
CA ASP A 114 -11.98 12.71 -5.87
C ASP A 114 -11.23 13.85 -6.61
N LEU A 115 -10.53 13.53 -7.70
CA LEU A 115 -9.86 14.54 -8.53
C LEU A 115 -10.85 15.46 -9.26
N ALA A 116 -11.97 14.91 -9.73
CA ALA A 116 -13.04 15.68 -10.38
C ALA A 116 -13.72 16.64 -9.39
N MET A 117 -14.10 16.17 -8.20
CA MET A 117 -14.70 17.01 -7.15
C MET A 117 -13.77 18.14 -6.68
N LYS A 118 -12.45 17.95 -6.80
CA LYS A 118 -11.43 18.98 -6.51
C LYS A 118 -11.17 19.94 -7.67
N HIS A 119 -11.86 19.76 -8.80
CA HIS A 119 -11.67 20.48 -10.07
C HIS A 119 -10.22 20.41 -10.58
N ALA A 120 -9.56 19.26 -10.38
CA ALA A 120 -8.16 19.02 -10.75
C ALA A 120 -7.99 18.54 -12.20
N LEU A 121 -9.11 18.32 -12.92
CA LEU A 121 -9.16 17.71 -14.24
C LEU A 121 -9.77 18.67 -15.27
N VAL A 122 -9.29 18.56 -16.51
CA VAL A 122 -9.88 19.26 -17.66
C VAL A 122 -11.12 18.52 -18.16
N ASP A 123 -12.13 19.28 -18.59
CA ASP A 123 -13.28 18.76 -19.34
C ASP A 123 -12.88 18.43 -20.78
N MET A 124 -12.91 17.14 -21.13
CA MET A 124 -12.53 16.63 -22.45
C MET A 124 -13.58 16.97 -23.51
N GLU A 125 -14.86 17.09 -23.15
CA GLU A 125 -15.90 17.45 -24.11
C GLU A 125 -15.73 18.90 -24.57
N GLU A 126 -15.36 19.81 -23.67
CA GLU A 126 -15.03 21.19 -24.02
C GLU A 126 -13.95 21.24 -25.12
N LEU A 127 -12.91 20.41 -24.99
CA LEU A 127 -11.82 20.31 -25.97
C LEU A 127 -12.28 19.69 -27.29
N ILE A 128 -13.12 18.66 -27.24
CA ILE A 128 -13.69 18.01 -28.43
C ILE A 128 -14.56 18.99 -29.22
N GLU A 129 -15.44 19.72 -28.54
CA GLU A 129 -16.32 20.72 -29.16
C GLU A 129 -15.53 21.91 -29.71
N ALA A 130 -14.49 22.36 -29.00
CA ALA A 130 -13.61 23.44 -29.48
C ALA A 130 -12.89 23.06 -30.78
N ASP A 131 -12.44 21.80 -30.91
CA ASP A 131 -11.86 21.31 -32.16
C ASP A 131 -12.91 21.18 -33.27
N ARG A 132 -14.10 20.67 -32.96
CA ARG A 132 -15.20 20.54 -33.91
C ARG A 132 -15.63 21.89 -34.47
N ALA A 133 -15.79 22.89 -33.60
CA ALA A 133 -16.13 24.26 -33.97
C ALA A 133 -15.04 24.91 -34.84
N ALA A 134 -13.78 24.54 -34.65
CA ALA A 134 -12.65 25.03 -35.43
C ALA A 134 -12.36 24.20 -36.70
N GLY A 135 -13.16 23.17 -37.01
CA GLY A 135 -12.93 22.28 -38.15
C GLY A 135 -11.65 21.45 -38.06
N ARG A 136 -11.11 21.24 -36.85
CA ARG A 136 -9.92 20.41 -36.61
C ARG A 136 -10.32 18.95 -36.41
N GLU A 137 -9.41 18.04 -36.75
CA GLU A 137 -9.58 16.61 -36.43
C GLU A 137 -9.66 16.42 -34.90
N THR A 138 -10.66 15.66 -34.46
CA THR A 138 -10.99 15.46 -33.04
C THR A 138 -11.41 14.01 -32.76
N VAL A 139 -11.55 13.67 -31.48
CA VAL A 139 -11.97 12.34 -31.03
C VAL A 139 -13.45 12.13 -31.34
N ASN A 140 -13.76 11.02 -32.03
CA ASN A 140 -15.14 10.59 -32.25
C ASN A 140 -15.59 9.61 -31.16
N LEU A 141 -16.37 10.10 -30.18
CA LEU A 141 -16.87 9.27 -29.08
C LEU A 141 -17.84 8.17 -29.53
N ASP A 142 -18.50 8.30 -30.70
CA ASP A 142 -19.40 7.26 -31.22
C ASP A 142 -18.64 6.00 -31.67
N ALA A 143 -17.33 6.12 -31.93
CA ALA A 143 -16.46 4.99 -32.25
C ALA A 143 -16.07 4.16 -31.01
N PHE A 144 -16.39 4.65 -29.80
CA PHE A 144 -16.04 4.01 -28.53
C PHE A 144 -17.16 3.08 -28.05
N PHE A 145 -16.85 2.30 -27.02
CA PHE A 145 -17.87 1.61 -26.23
C PHE A 145 -18.51 2.61 -25.22
N PRO A 146 -19.83 2.87 -25.26
CA PRO A 146 -20.48 3.84 -24.39
C PRO A 146 -20.28 3.55 -22.89
N SER A 147 -20.32 2.28 -22.49
CA SER A 147 -20.06 1.84 -21.11
C SER A 147 -18.65 2.21 -20.62
N VAL A 148 -17.66 2.18 -21.51
CA VAL A 148 -16.27 2.50 -21.20
C VAL A 148 -16.06 4.01 -21.08
N VAL A 149 -16.64 4.80 -22.00
CA VAL A 149 -16.62 6.27 -21.90
C VAL A 149 -17.34 6.75 -20.64
N ARG A 150 -18.46 6.10 -20.31
CA ARG A 150 -19.26 6.37 -19.12
C ARG A 150 -18.45 6.26 -17.82
N CYS A 151 -17.40 5.43 -17.79
CA CYS A 151 -16.53 5.28 -16.61
C CYS A 151 -15.72 6.55 -16.25
N PHE A 152 -15.65 7.54 -17.15
CA PHE A 152 -14.95 8.81 -16.91
C PHE A 152 -15.86 10.03 -17.07
N ARG A 153 -17.18 9.81 -17.05
CA ARG A 153 -18.16 10.87 -16.84
C ARG A 153 -18.42 11.01 -15.36
N VAL A 154 -18.17 12.19 -14.80
CA VAL A 154 -18.31 12.42 -13.37
C VAL A 154 -19.14 13.66 -13.09
N ASN A 155 -20.08 13.51 -12.16
CA ASN A 155 -20.75 14.64 -11.54
C ASN A 155 -19.79 15.22 -10.49
N GLU A 156 -19.25 16.41 -10.73
CA GLU A 156 -18.27 17.05 -9.83
C GLU A 156 -18.84 17.44 -8.46
N GLU A 157 -20.17 17.50 -8.29
CA GLU A 157 -20.80 17.82 -7.01
C GLU A 157 -20.94 16.57 -6.13
N THR A 158 -21.36 15.45 -6.72
CA THR A 158 -21.61 14.19 -5.97
C THR A 158 -20.45 13.20 -6.05
N GLY A 159 -19.52 13.39 -6.99
CA GLY A 159 -18.48 12.42 -7.33
C GLY A 159 -19.00 11.16 -8.03
N ALA A 160 -20.30 11.11 -8.38
CA ALA A 160 -20.88 9.93 -9.01
C ALA A 160 -20.37 9.74 -10.44
N VAL A 161 -19.92 8.52 -10.76
CA VAL A 161 -19.52 8.17 -12.12
C VAL A 161 -20.74 7.75 -12.92
N GLY A 162 -20.70 8.08 -14.21
CA GLY A 162 -21.62 7.61 -15.21
C GLY A 162 -22.59 8.65 -15.74
N ASP A 163 -22.54 9.86 -15.21
CA ASP A 163 -23.21 11.07 -15.69
C ASP A 163 -22.34 12.30 -15.38
N GLY A 164 -22.51 13.40 -16.11
CA GLY A 164 -21.72 14.62 -15.95
C GLY A 164 -20.55 14.78 -16.92
N LYS A 165 -19.55 15.57 -16.50
CA LYS A 165 -18.41 15.99 -17.35
C LYS A 165 -17.50 14.83 -17.70
N LEU A 166 -17.03 14.78 -18.93
CA LEU A 166 -16.03 13.81 -19.35
C LEU A 166 -14.64 14.28 -18.92
N VAL A 167 -14.10 13.72 -17.84
CA VAL A 167 -12.83 14.19 -17.22
C VAL A 167 -11.60 13.40 -17.67
N GLY A 168 -11.79 12.39 -18.54
CA GLY A 168 -10.73 11.57 -19.08
C GLY A 168 -11.18 10.77 -20.29
N LEU A 169 -10.24 10.42 -21.17
CA LEU A 169 -10.49 9.51 -22.29
C LEU A 169 -9.94 8.12 -21.99
N PRO A 170 -10.78 7.07 -21.98
CA PRO A 170 -10.36 5.73 -21.60
C PRO A 170 -9.27 5.24 -22.56
N LYS A 171 -8.15 4.73 -22.02
CA LYS A 171 -7.01 4.27 -22.81
C LYS A 171 -7.28 2.90 -23.41
N ASP A 172 -7.81 2.01 -22.60
CA ASP A 172 -8.14 0.62 -22.86
C ASP A 172 -9.31 0.19 -21.99
N PHE A 173 -9.77 -1.04 -22.13
CA PHE A 173 -10.68 -1.62 -21.16
C PHE A 173 -10.56 -3.14 -21.09
N THR A 174 -11.27 -3.73 -20.16
CA THR A 174 -11.66 -5.14 -20.19
C THR A 174 -12.94 -5.32 -19.40
N THR A 175 -13.77 -6.27 -19.83
CA THR A 175 -14.81 -6.86 -19.00
C THR A 175 -14.29 -8.11 -18.30
N VAL A 176 -15.09 -8.73 -17.44
CA VAL A 176 -14.68 -9.92 -16.68
C VAL A 176 -15.43 -11.18 -17.08
N GLY A 177 -14.76 -12.32 -16.91
CA GLY A 177 -15.32 -13.66 -17.09
C GLY A 177 -14.52 -14.69 -16.29
N PHE A 178 -14.76 -15.97 -16.54
CA PHE A 178 -14.04 -17.07 -15.88
C PHE A 178 -13.12 -17.78 -16.86
N TYR A 179 -11.83 -17.85 -16.55
CA TYR A 179 -10.92 -18.76 -17.24
C TYR A 179 -11.20 -20.18 -16.76
N TYR A 180 -11.23 -21.17 -17.64
CA TYR A 180 -11.58 -22.53 -17.26
C TYR A 180 -10.66 -23.57 -17.88
N ASN A 181 -10.41 -24.64 -17.12
CA ASN A 181 -9.57 -25.77 -17.52
C ASN A 181 -10.44 -26.80 -18.24
N ARG A 182 -10.30 -26.85 -19.57
CA ARG A 182 -11.10 -27.73 -20.44
C ARG A 182 -10.84 -29.20 -20.17
N ASP A 183 -9.64 -29.56 -19.71
CA ASP A 183 -9.27 -30.94 -19.40
C ASP A 183 -10.02 -31.42 -18.15
N LEU A 184 -10.18 -30.55 -17.15
CA LEU A 184 -10.98 -30.84 -15.95
C LEU A 184 -12.47 -30.94 -16.26
N PHE A 185 -13.02 -30.08 -17.12
CA PHE A 185 -14.41 -30.21 -17.57
C PHE A 185 -14.66 -31.57 -18.24
N ARG A 186 -13.76 -31.98 -19.14
CA ARG A 186 -13.83 -33.31 -19.80
C ARG A 186 -13.70 -34.46 -18.79
N ARG A 187 -12.76 -34.38 -17.86
CA ARG A 187 -12.55 -35.40 -16.80
C ARG A 187 -13.75 -35.54 -15.87
N ALA A 188 -14.41 -34.43 -15.53
CA ALA A 188 -15.60 -34.41 -14.68
C ALA A 188 -16.90 -34.79 -15.42
N GLY A 189 -16.84 -35.00 -16.75
CA GLY A 189 -18.03 -35.27 -17.56
C GLY A 189 -19.03 -34.11 -17.60
N VAL A 190 -18.53 -32.87 -17.54
CA VAL A 190 -19.34 -31.64 -17.57
C VAL A 190 -19.19 -30.98 -18.93
N ALA A 191 -20.29 -30.49 -19.49
CA ALA A 191 -20.27 -29.72 -20.73
C ALA A 191 -19.48 -28.41 -20.52
N GLU A 192 -18.69 -28.02 -21.51
CA GLU A 192 -17.97 -26.75 -21.46
C GLU A 192 -18.94 -25.55 -21.46
N PRO A 193 -18.59 -24.42 -20.83
CA PRO A 193 -19.44 -23.24 -20.80
C PRO A 193 -19.70 -22.70 -22.22
N PRO A 194 -20.97 -22.51 -22.61
CA PRO A 194 -21.31 -21.95 -23.93
C PRO A 194 -20.91 -20.48 -24.03
N ALA A 195 -20.32 -20.08 -25.16
CA ALA A 195 -19.96 -18.70 -25.43
C ALA A 195 -21.16 -17.73 -25.44
N THR A 196 -22.37 -18.23 -25.69
CA THR A 196 -23.62 -17.45 -25.70
C THR A 196 -24.09 -17.01 -24.29
N GLY A 197 -23.50 -17.58 -23.24
CA GLY A 197 -23.86 -17.32 -21.85
C GLY A 197 -24.46 -18.53 -21.14
N TRP A 198 -24.35 -18.53 -19.82
CA TRP A 198 -24.70 -19.64 -18.92
C TRP A 198 -25.08 -19.10 -17.54
N THR A 199 -25.76 -19.90 -16.72
CA THR A 199 -26.33 -19.46 -15.44
C THR A 199 -25.42 -19.73 -14.25
N TRP A 200 -25.62 -19.00 -13.15
CA TRP A 200 -24.94 -19.28 -11.88
C TRP A 200 -25.21 -20.70 -11.36
N GLU A 201 -26.38 -21.28 -11.64
CA GLU A 201 -26.69 -22.68 -11.31
C GLU A 201 -25.84 -23.67 -12.12
N GLN A 202 -25.66 -23.41 -13.42
CA GLN A 202 -24.79 -24.21 -14.28
C GLN A 202 -23.32 -24.09 -13.85
N PHE A 203 -22.87 -22.87 -13.52
CA PHE A 203 -21.54 -22.62 -12.97
C PHE A 203 -21.32 -23.42 -11.67
N HIS A 204 -22.24 -23.32 -10.71
CA HIS A 204 -22.15 -24.02 -9.45
C HIS A 204 -22.16 -25.55 -9.62
N ALA A 205 -23.02 -26.08 -10.49
CA ALA A 205 -23.07 -27.51 -10.79
C ALA A 205 -21.77 -28.03 -11.44
N ALA A 206 -21.17 -27.23 -12.34
CA ALA A 206 -19.88 -27.55 -12.96
C ALA A 206 -18.75 -27.53 -11.92
N ALA A 207 -18.68 -26.47 -11.11
CA ALA A 207 -17.69 -26.33 -10.05
C ALA A 207 -17.76 -27.50 -9.07
N LYS A 208 -18.96 -27.86 -8.60
CA LYS A 208 -19.15 -28.98 -7.68
C LYS A 208 -18.65 -30.31 -8.25
N LYS A 209 -19.03 -30.65 -9.49
CA LYS A 209 -18.57 -31.89 -10.14
C LYS A 209 -17.06 -31.94 -10.36
N ILE A 210 -16.43 -30.80 -10.65
CA ILE A 210 -14.96 -30.73 -10.78
C ILE A 210 -14.29 -30.87 -9.41
N GLY A 211 -14.84 -30.25 -8.36
CA GLY A 211 -14.35 -30.38 -6.99
C GLY A 211 -14.50 -31.78 -6.38
N GLU A 212 -15.32 -32.65 -6.98
CA GLU A 212 -15.40 -34.08 -6.63
C GLU A 212 -14.22 -34.90 -7.19
N LEU A 213 -13.46 -34.36 -8.16
CA LEU A 213 -12.27 -35.03 -8.68
C LEU A 213 -11.15 -35.03 -7.61
N PRO A 214 -10.32 -36.09 -7.56
CA PRO A 214 -9.17 -36.14 -6.65
C PRO A 214 -8.22 -34.95 -6.85
N ASP A 215 -7.82 -34.34 -5.74
CA ASP A 215 -6.87 -33.21 -5.65
C ASP A 215 -7.24 -31.98 -6.51
N CYS A 216 -8.52 -31.80 -6.83
CA CYS A 216 -9.02 -30.69 -7.64
C CYS A 216 -10.00 -29.80 -6.87
N TYR A 217 -10.12 -28.55 -7.31
CA TYR A 217 -11.10 -27.57 -6.81
C TYR A 217 -11.99 -27.10 -7.96
N GLY A 218 -13.27 -26.84 -7.66
CA GLY A 218 -14.27 -26.47 -8.64
C GLY A 218 -13.99 -25.15 -9.33
N ALA A 219 -13.97 -24.06 -8.57
CA ALA A 219 -13.66 -22.72 -9.08
C ALA A 219 -12.98 -21.85 -8.04
N ASP A 220 -12.05 -21.01 -8.48
CA ASP A 220 -11.46 -19.94 -7.70
C ASP A 220 -12.25 -18.65 -7.93
N PHE A 221 -13.11 -18.27 -6.98
CA PHE A 221 -13.92 -17.06 -7.05
C PHE A 221 -13.26 -15.89 -6.32
N VAL A 222 -12.92 -14.81 -7.02
CA VAL A 222 -12.27 -13.64 -6.43
C VAL A 222 -13.27 -12.80 -5.65
N SER A 223 -13.04 -12.67 -4.35
CA SER A 223 -13.96 -11.98 -3.41
C SER A 223 -13.66 -10.48 -3.23
N TRP A 224 -13.02 -9.83 -4.19
CA TRP A 224 -12.81 -8.37 -4.16
C TRP A 224 -14.16 -7.64 -4.18
N GLU A 225 -14.23 -6.49 -3.54
CA GLU A 225 -15.46 -5.71 -3.41
C GLU A 225 -16.11 -5.37 -4.77
N GLN A 226 -15.32 -5.08 -5.79
CA GLN A 226 -15.80 -4.86 -7.16
C GLN A 226 -16.38 -6.14 -7.78
N MET A 227 -15.75 -7.29 -7.56
CA MET A 227 -16.21 -8.58 -8.10
C MET A 227 -17.49 -9.05 -7.43
N VAL A 228 -17.61 -8.85 -6.11
CA VAL A 228 -18.84 -9.14 -5.36
C VAL A 228 -19.98 -8.21 -5.80
N ARG A 229 -19.68 -6.94 -6.05
CA ARG A 229 -20.67 -5.99 -6.60
C ARG A 229 -21.12 -6.40 -8.01
N ILE A 230 -20.20 -6.82 -8.88
CA ILE A 230 -20.54 -7.36 -10.21
C ILE A 230 -21.44 -8.59 -10.10
N TYR A 231 -21.12 -9.51 -9.18
CA TYR A 231 -21.98 -10.66 -8.89
C TYR A 231 -23.39 -10.21 -8.48
N LEU A 232 -23.53 -9.24 -7.57
CA LEU A 232 -24.83 -8.69 -7.20
C LEU A 232 -25.60 -8.06 -8.38
N TRP A 233 -24.91 -7.38 -9.29
CA TRP A 233 -25.55 -6.82 -10.48
C TRP A 233 -26.19 -7.90 -11.34
N THR A 234 -25.58 -9.08 -11.45
CA THR A 234 -26.19 -10.22 -12.18
C THR A 234 -27.45 -10.76 -11.51
N HIS A 235 -27.62 -10.52 -10.19
CA HIS A 235 -28.84 -10.79 -9.44
C HIS A 235 -29.85 -9.62 -9.49
N GLY A 236 -29.46 -8.47 -10.05
CA GLY A 236 -30.28 -7.27 -10.13
C GLY A 236 -30.24 -6.38 -8.89
N HIS A 237 -29.18 -6.51 -8.06
CA HIS A 237 -28.98 -5.69 -6.87
C HIS A 237 -27.65 -4.96 -6.90
N ASP A 238 -27.53 -3.92 -6.07
CA ASP A 238 -26.31 -3.18 -5.81
C ASP A 238 -26.25 -2.87 -4.31
N PHE A 239 -25.06 -2.62 -3.76
CA PHE A 239 -24.88 -2.16 -2.39
C PHE A 239 -25.47 -0.76 -2.19
N THR A 240 -25.41 0.07 -3.24
CA THR A 240 -25.74 1.49 -3.19
C THR A 240 -26.83 1.86 -4.19
N SER A 241 -27.51 2.96 -3.93
CA SER A 241 -28.43 3.56 -4.89
C SER A 241 -27.66 4.39 -5.95
N PRO A 242 -28.26 4.65 -7.12
CA PRO A 242 -27.68 5.56 -8.11
C PRO A 242 -27.33 6.92 -7.49
N GLY A 243 -26.17 7.48 -7.81
CA GLY A 243 -25.72 8.78 -7.30
C GLY A 243 -25.15 8.78 -5.88
N TRP A 244 -24.94 7.60 -5.29
CA TRP A 244 -24.29 7.42 -3.97
C TRP A 244 -25.07 7.94 -2.76
N THR A 245 -26.36 8.28 -2.91
CA THR A 245 -27.20 8.78 -1.81
C THR A 245 -27.98 7.67 -1.12
N ALA A 246 -28.25 7.83 0.18
CA ALA A 246 -29.18 6.96 0.91
C ALA A 246 -30.59 6.94 0.27
N PRO A 247 -31.37 5.85 0.41
CA PRO A 247 -31.11 4.66 1.23
C PRO A 247 -30.13 3.67 0.58
N TYR A 248 -29.37 2.96 1.42
CA TYR A 248 -28.48 1.87 1.02
C TYR A 248 -29.20 0.51 1.04
N SER A 249 -28.72 -0.44 0.24
CA SER A 249 -29.41 -1.72 0.00
C SER A 249 -28.88 -2.90 0.83
N PHE A 250 -27.98 -2.66 1.79
CA PHE A 250 -27.36 -3.69 2.63
C PHE A 250 -28.35 -4.57 3.41
N LYS A 251 -29.56 -4.04 3.67
CA LYS A 251 -30.65 -4.73 4.38
C LYS A 251 -31.64 -5.45 3.44
N HIS A 252 -31.49 -5.33 2.12
CA HIS A 252 -32.41 -5.93 1.17
C HIS A 252 -32.34 -7.48 1.22
N PRO A 253 -33.47 -8.19 1.43
CA PRO A 253 -33.45 -9.65 1.63
C PRO A 253 -32.81 -10.43 0.48
N GLU A 254 -33.08 -10.05 -0.77
CA GLU A 254 -32.54 -10.73 -1.95
C GLU A 254 -31.02 -10.50 -2.11
N LEU A 255 -30.52 -9.32 -1.75
CA LEU A 255 -29.07 -9.03 -1.71
C LEU A 255 -28.38 -9.88 -0.65
N GLN A 256 -28.97 -9.95 0.55
CA GLN A 256 -28.44 -10.79 1.62
C GLN A 256 -28.45 -12.27 1.25
N ALA A 257 -29.48 -12.73 0.53
CA ALA A 257 -29.57 -14.10 0.04
C ALA A 257 -28.49 -14.41 -1.01
N ALA A 258 -28.21 -13.49 -1.94
CA ALA A 258 -27.13 -13.65 -2.91
C ALA A 258 -25.75 -13.74 -2.23
N ILE A 259 -25.46 -12.86 -1.26
CA ILE A 259 -24.19 -12.92 -0.51
C ILE A 259 -24.11 -14.20 0.34
N GLN A 260 -25.23 -14.65 0.93
CA GLN A 260 -25.28 -15.91 1.67
C GLN A 260 -25.01 -17.11 0.76
N GLN A 261 -25.62 -17.15 -0.43
CA GLN A 261 -25.36 -18.18 -1.43
C GLN A 261 -23.87 -18.26 -1.76
N LEU A 262 -23.23 -17.12 -2.02
CA LEU A 262 -21.80 -17.07 -2.31
C LEU A 262 -20.95 -17.55 -1.11
N GLN A 263 -21.31 -17.17 0.12
CA GLN A 263 -20.65 -17.67 1.34
C GLN A 263 -20.80 -19.19 1.49
N ASP A 264 -21.99 -19.73 1.22
CA ASP A 264 -22.27 -21.17 1.33
C ASP A 264 -21.40 -21.96 0.34
N TRP A 265 -21.21 -21.44 -0.88
CA TRP A 265 -20.32 -22.02 -1.87
C TRP A 265 -18.84 -22.00 -1.46
N PHE A 266 -18.38 -20.95 -0.77
CA PHE A 266 -17.05 -20.92 -0.16
C PHE A 266 -16.91 -21.89 1.02
N ASN A 267 -17.97 -22.12 1.79
CA ASN A 267 -17.96 -23.02 2.94
C ASN A 267 -17.97 -24.51 2.55
N ASP A 268 -18.42 -24.85 1.35
CA ASP A 268 -18.36 -26.21 0.79
C ASP A 268 -16.92 -26.68 0.52
N GLY A 269 -15.94 -25.75 0.48
CA GLY A 269 -14.49 -26.01 0.46
C GLY A 269 -13.92 -26.67 -0.80
N ARG A 270 -14.74 -27.36 -1.59
CA ARG A 270 -14.37 -27.98 -2.88
C ARG A 270 -15.05 -27.36 -4.07
N THR A 271 -16.22 -26.75 -3.88
CA THR A 271 -16.94 -26.05 -4.96
C THR A 271 -16.27 -24.73 -5.29
N LEU A 272 -16.12 -23.83 -4.31
CA LEU A 272 -15.24 -22.66 -4.45
C LEU A 272 -13.97 -22.86 -3.64
N LEU A 273 -12.82 -22.60 -4.26
CA LEU A 273 -11.56 -22.44 -3.54
C LEU A 273 -11.79 -21.31 -2.53
N SER A 274 -11.46 -21.58 -1.28
CA SER A 274 -11.81 -20.65 -0.23
C SER A 274 -11.14 -19.29 -0.49
N ALA A 275 -11.87 -18.19 -0.28
CA ALA A 275 -11.30 -16.84 -0.31
C ALA A 275 -10.12 -16.66 0.67
N LYS A 276 -9.98 -17.62 1.60
CA LYS A 276 -8.88 -17.79 2.54
C LYS A 276 -7.59 -18.20 1.79
N THR A 277 -7.62 -19.28 1.02
CA THR A 277 -6.52 -19.81 0.19
C THR A 277 -5.97 -18.80 -0.85
N GLN A 278 -6.81 -17.95 -1.44
CA GLN A 278 -6.39 -16.93 -2.44
C GLN A 278 -5.40 -15.88 -1.91
N MET A 279 -5.44 -15.55 -0.61
CA MET A 279 -4.46 -14.62 -0.01
C MET A 279 -3.08 -15.27 0.19
N GLU A 280 -3.03 -16.60 0.18
CA GLU A 280 -1.91 -17.40 0.64
C GLU A 280 -0.95 -17.81 -0.49
N THR A 281 -1.44 -17.98 -1.72
CA THR A 281 -0.59 -18.39 -2.85
C THR A 281 0.16 -17.20 -3.46
N LEU A 282 1.51 -17.24 -3.42
CA LEU A 282 2.36 -16.30 -4.15
C LEU A 282 2.22 -16.42 -5.69
N GLN A 283 1.44 -17.41 -6.15
CA GLN A 283 1.12 -17.69 -7.54
C GLN A 283 -0.40 -17.85 -7.70
N ASP A 284 -0.89 -17.58 -8.90
CA ASP A 284 -2.29 -17.75 -9.26
C ASP A 284 -2.71 -19.24 -9.20
N PRO A 285 -3.74 -19.62 -8.41
CA PRO A 285 -4.15 -21.02 -8.24
C PRO A 285 -4.50 -21.71 -9.56
N PHE A 286 -4.94 -20.97 -10.58
CA PHE A 286 -5.26 -21.58 -11.88
C PHE A 286 -4.04 -22.18 -12.58
N LEU A 287 -2.85 -21.64 -12.33
CA LEU A 287 -1.60 -22.09 -12.97
C LEU A 287 -1.18 -23.51 -12.57
N SER A 288 -1.64 -24.01 -11.42
CA SER A 288 -1.36 -25.37 -10.95
C SER A 288 -2.00 -26.45 -11.85
N GLY A 289 -3.07 -26.11 -12.57
CA GLY A 289 -3.88 -27.05 -13.34
C GLY A 289 -4.87 -27.88 -12.52
N ASN A 290 -4.99 -27.65 -11.21
CA ASN A 290 -5.95 -28.36 -10.35
C ASN A 290 -7.23 -27.58 -10.01
N VAL A 291 -7.38 -26.38 -10.57
CA VAL A 291 -8.58 -25.55 -10.41
C VAL A 291 -9.39 -25.57 -11.71
N GLY A 292 -10.69 -25.90 -11.61
CA GLY A 292 -11.59 -26.00 -12.76
C GLY A 292 -11.84 -24.66 -13.46
N MET A 293 -12.06 -23.59 -12.68
CA MET A 293 -12.33 -22.24 -13.18
C MET A 293 -11.67 -21.19 -12.29
N ALA A 294 -11.31 -20.03 -12.83
CA ALA A 294 -10.74 -18.93 -12.05
C ALA A 294 -11.27 -17.57 -12.54
N GLY A 295 -11.77 -16.75 -11.62
CA GLY A 295 -12.33 -15.44 -11.93
C GLY A 295 -13.31 -14.93 -10.87
N PRO A 296 -14.11 -13.89 -11.15
CA PRO A 296 -14.09 -13.14 -12.40
C PRO A 296 -12.76 -12.40 -12.60
N PHE A 297 -12.16 -12.54 -13.77
CA PHE A 297 -10.92 -11.85 -14.14
C PHE A 297 -11.06 -11.21 -15.52
N GLY A 298 -10.40 -10.09 -15.73
CA GLY A 298 -10.27 -9.46 -17.03
C GLY A 298 -9.08 -10.00 -17.84
N ARG A 299 -8.82 -9.34 -18.96
CA ARG A 299 -7.79 -9.72 -19.95
C ARG A 299 -6.37 -9.67 -19.40
N TRP A 300 -6.11 -8.97 -18.29
CA TRP A 300 -4.78 -8.86 -17.69
C TRP A 300 -4.14 -10.20 -17.28
N LYS A 301 -4.93 -11.28 -17.14
CA LYS A 301 -4.42 -12.65 -16.88
C LYS A 301 -3.90 -13.37 -18.13
N VAL A 302 -4.35 -12.98 -19.33
CA VAL A 302 -4.04 -13.68 -20.59
C VAL A 302 -2.53 -13.86 -20.84
N PRO A 303 -1.65 -12.85 -20.64
CA PRO A 303 -0.22 -13.02 -20.88
C PRO A 303 0.41 -14.11 -20.00
N ALA A 304 0.01 -14.20 -18.73
CA ALA A 304 0.47 -15.23 -17.82
C ALA A 304 -0.08 -16.60 -18.22
N TYR A 305 -1.38 -16.70 -18.51
CA TYR A 305 -2.04 -17.97 -18.84
C TYR A 305 -1.63 -18.52 -20.21
N ARG A 306 -1.20 -17.67 -21.15
CA ARG A 306 -0.59 -18.10 -22.42
C ARG A 306 0.71 -18.89 -22.22
N GLN A 307 1.33 -18.83 -21.04
CA GLN A 307 2.51 -19.64 -20.70
C GLN A 307 2.15 -21.06 -20.24
N ILE A 308 0.88 -21.34 -19.94
CA ILE A 308 0.42 -22.68 -19.56
C ILE A 308 0.63 -23.65 -20.73
N ARG A 309 1.34 -24.74 -20.46
CA ARG A 309 1.56 -25.86 -21.40
C ARG A 309 0.98 -27.19 -20.90
N GLY A 310 0.65 -27.27 -19.61
CA GLY A 310 0.24 -28.52 -18.96
C GLY A 310 -1.23 -28.93 -19.19
N PHE A 311 -2.11 -28.02 -19.61
CA PHE A 311 -3.52 -28.29 -19.85
C PHE A 311 -4.15 -27.37 -20.91
N ASP A 312 -5.31 -27.76 -21.45
CA ASP A 312 -6.13 -26.91 -22.33
C ASP A 312 -7.05 -25.99 -21.53
N TRP A 313 -7.11 -24.72 -21.91
CA TRP A 313 -7.90 -23.70 -21.21
C TRP A 313 -8.53 -22.72 -22.18
N ASP A 314 -9.63 -22.10 -21.76
CA ASP A 314 -10.29 -21.02 -22.50
C ASP A 314 -11.03 -20.06 -21.55
N LEU A 315 -11.77 -19.11 -22.10
CA LEU A 315 -12.56 -18.11 -21.38
C LEU A 315 -14.06 -18.41 -21.51
N ALA A 316 -14.76 -18.35 -20.38
CA ALA A 316 -16.20 -18.44 -20.27
C ALA A 316 -16.80 -17.06 -19.94
N PRO A 317 -18.00 -16.73 -20.45
CA PRO A 317 -18.69 -15.49 -20.09
C PRO A 317 -19.02 -15.47 -18.60
N LEU A 318 -19.23 -14.28 -18.03
CA LEU A 318 -19.73 -14.16 -16.67
C LEU A 318 -21.12 -14.83 -16.55
N PRO A 319 -21.35 -15.70 -15.56
CA PRO A 319 -22.67 -16.30 -15.38
C PRO A 319 -23.73 -15.24 -15.03
N HIS A 320 -24.99 -15.54 -15.34
CA HIS A 320 -26.13 -14.67 -15.08
C HIS A 320 -27.26 -15.40 -14.36
N VAL A 321 -28.24 -14.64 -13.87
CA VAL A 321 -29.50 -15.19 -13.35
C VAL A 321 -30.53 -15.19 -14.47
N GLU A 322 -31.21 -16.31 -14.68
CA GLU A 322 -32.24 -16.43 -15.71
C GLU A 322 -33.38 -15.42 -15.45
N GLY A 323 -33.85 -14.76 -16.51
CA GLY A 323 -34.88 -13.71 -16.41
C GLY A 323 -34.38 -12.36 -15.87
N LYS A 324 -33.11 -12.21 -15.48
CA LYS A 324 -32.49 -10.92 -15.13
C LYS A 324 -31.65 -10.39 -16.30
N PRO A 325 -31.48 -9.06 -16.44
CA PRO A 325 -30.57 -8.49 -17.43
C PRO A 325 -29.15 -9.01 -17.23
N LYS A 326 -28.44 -9.28 -18.33
CA LYS A 326 -27.00 -9.53 -18.28
C LYS A 326 -26.31 -8.26 -17.79
N ARG A 327 -25.34 -8.43 -16.88
CA ARG A 327 -24.53 -7.35 -16.30
C ARG A 327 -23.09 -7.79 -16.22
N ASN A 328 -22.18 -6.85 -16.41
CA ASN A 328 -20.74 -7.05 -16.24
C ASN A 328 -20.10 -5.78 -15.65
N GLY A 329 -18.81 -5.81 -15.32
CA GLY A 329 -18.05 -4.62 -14.90
C GLY A 329 -17.01 -4.24 -15.93
N VAL A 330 -16.81 -2.94 -16.12
CA VAL A 330 -15.68 -2.40 -16.89
C VAL A 330 -14.52 -2.11 -15.95
N PHE A 331 -13.34 -2.57 -16.34
CA PHE A 331 -12.06 -2.16 -15.75
C PHE A 331 -11.28 -1.42 -16.82
N THR A 332 -10.86 -0.20 -16.51
CA THR A 332 -10.26 0.73 -17.47
C THR A 332 -9.43 1.78 -16.72
N VAL A 333 -8.56 2.44 -17.47
CA VAL A 333 -7.78 3.61 -17.06
C VAL A 333 -7.93 4.64 -18.16
N ALA A 334 -8.05 5.93 -17.82
CA ALA A 334 -8.10 7.00 -18.80
C ALA A 334 -6.78 7.77 -18.89
N TRP A 335 -6.61 8.50 -19.98
CA TRP A 335 -5.74 9.66 -20.03
C TRP A 335 -6.51 10.88 -19.52
N GLY A 336 -6.08 11.44 -18.39
CA GLY A 336 -6.53 12.71 -17.86
C GLY A 336 -5.54 13.84 -18.16
N ILE A 337 -6.04 15.07 -18.22
CA ILE A 337 -5.23 16.30 -18.35
C ILE A 337 -5.44 17.12 -17.07
N SER A 338 -4.35 17.58 -16.46
CA SER A 338 -4.46 18.41 -15.26
C SER A 338 -5.04 19.79 -15.59
N SER A 339 -6.00 20.26 -14.79
CA SER A 339 -6.53 21.63 -14.92
C SER A 339 -5.47 22.72 -14.66
N ALA A 340 -4.37 22.37 -14.00
CA ALA A 340 -3.26 23.28 -13.71
C ALA A 340 -2.15 23.29 -14.79
N THR A 341 -2.29 22.52 -15.87
CA THR A 341 -1.29 22.53 -16.96
C THR A 341 -1.21 23.91 -17.62
N LYS A 342 0.02 24.31 -17.97
CA LYS A 342 0.26 25.52 -18.79
C LYS A 342 0.23 25.24 -20.29
N HIS A 343 0.14 23.97 -20.67
CA HIS A 343 0.28 23.47 -22.05
C HIS A 343 -0.95 22.63 -22.42
N LYS A 344 -2.15 23.19 -22.22
CA LYS A 344 -3.44 22.49 -22.42
C LYS A 344 -3.60 22.01 -23.86
N GLU A 345 -3.22 22.84 -24.84
CA GLU A 345 -3.34 22.52 -26.27
C GLU A 345 -2.40 21.39 -26.69
N GLU A 346 -1.13 21.44 -26.30
CA GLU A 346 -0.13 20.41 -26.60
C GLU A 346 -0.46 19.08 -25.90
N SER A 347 -0.92 19.16 -24.65
CA SER A 347 -1.40 18.01 -23.89
C SER A 347 -2.60 17.35 -24.57
N TRP A 348 -3.57 18.16 -25.04
CA TRP A 348 -4.72 17.68 -25.79
C TRP A 348 -4.32 17.01 -27.11
N ARG A 349 -3.38 17.61 -27.87
CA ARG A 349 -2.86 16.99 -29.10
C ARG A 349 -2.26 15.61 -28.85
N PHE A 350 -1.49 15.46 -27.77
CA PHE A 350 -0.94 14.15 -27.41
C PHE A 350 -2.03 13.14 -27.04
N VAL A 351 -3.02 13.54 -26.23
CA VAL A 351 -4.16 12.69 -25.88
C VAL A 351 -4.97 12.28 -27.11
N LYS A 352 -5.23 13.20 -28.06
CA LYS A 352 -5.88 12.87 -29.34
C LYS A 352 -5.11 11.83 -30.14
N TYR A 353 -3.80 11.99 -30.24
CA TYR A 353 -2.95 11.01 -30.92
C TYR A 353 -3.03 9.63 -30.25
N LEU A 354 -3.00 9.57 -28.91
CA LEU A 354 -3.13 8.31 -28.17
C LEU A 354 -4.46 7.61 -28.46
N MET A 355 -5.54 8.39 -28.63
CA MET A 355 -6.88 7.89 -28.95
C MET A 355 -7.14 7.72 -30.45
N SER A 356 -6.18 8.05 -31.32
CA SER A 356 -6.28 7.82 -32.76
C SER A 356 -6.27 6.33 -33.09
N ARG A 357 -6.74 5.97 -34.29
CA ARG A 357 -6.65 4.60 -34.80
C ARG A 357 -5.22 4.04 -34.71
N ARG A 358 -4.21 4.85 -35.08
CA ARG A 358 -2.78 4.47 -35.02
C ARG A 358 -2.32 4.25 -33.58
N GLY A 359 -2.67 5.16 -32.66
CA GLY A 359 -2.32 5.05 -31.25
C GLY A 359 -2.91 3.78 -30.62
N GLN A 360 -4.19 3.51 -30.87
CA GLN A 360 -4.87 2.31 -30.37
C GLN A 360 -4.32 1.01 -30.98
N GLN A 361 -3.97 1.00 -32.27
CA GLN A 361 -3.30 -0.15 -32.89
C GLN A 361 -1.94 -0.45 -32.25
N LEU A 362 -1.14 0.58 -31.93
CA LEU A 362 0.13 0.39 -31.22
C LEU A 362 -0.07 -0.13 -29.79
N MET A 363 -1.15 0.29 -29.13
CA MET A 363 -1.49 -0.15 -27.78
C MET A 363 -1.86 -1.64 -27.73
N THR A 364 -2.62 -2.13 -28.71
CA THR A 364 -3.10 -3.52 -28.71
C THR A 364 -2.06 -4.55 -29.16
N GLN A 365 -0.95 -4.13 -29.78
CA GLN A 365 0.10 -5.02 -30.31
C GLN A 365 0.68 -6.01 -29.28
N ALA A 366 0.72 -5.64 -27.99
CA ALA A 366 1.23 -6.53 -26.95
C ALA A 366 0.19 -7.57 -26.46
N GLY A 367 -1.06 -7.50 -26.93
CA GLY A 367 -2.16 -8.36 -26.49
C GLY A 367 -2.60 -8.16 -25.03
N LEU A 368 -2.06 -7.13 -24.37
CA LEU A 368 -2.32 -6.78 -22.96
C LEU A 368 -3.63 -6.02 -22.77
N ALA A 369 -3.93 -5.11 -23.70
CA ALA A 369 -5.04 -4.15 -23.62
C ALA A 369 -6.07 -4.41 -24.72
N VAL A 370 -7.34 -4.15 -24.44
CA VAL A 370 -8.40 -4.07 -25.46
C VAL A 370 -8.55 -2.62 -25.86
N SER A 371 -8.49 -2.33 -27.17
CA SER A 371 -8.70 -0.99 -27.69
C SER A 371 -10.10 -0.48 -27.35
N VAL A 372 -10.19 0.80 -27.01
CA VAL A 372 -11.49 1.47 -26.78
C VAL A 372 -12.25 1.75 -28.07
N LEU A 373 -11.56 1.82 -29.21
CA LEU A 373 -12.17 1.92 -30.53
C LEU A 373 -12.69 0.56 -30.97
N ARG A 374 -13.99 0.46 -31.27
CA ARG A 374 -14.66 -0.81 -31.62
C ARG A 374 -14.00 -1.52 -32.80
N GLU A 375 -13.73 -0.80 -33.88
CA GLU A 375 -13.08 -1.35 -35.09
C GLU A 375 -11.69 -1.94 -34.78
N VAL A 376 -10.84 -1.19 -34.09
CA VAL A 376 -9.47 -1.64 -33.75
C VAL A 376 -9.50 -2.81 -32.76
N ALA A 377 -10.46 -2.84 -31.84
CA ALA A 377 -10.64 -3.95 -30.91
C ALA A 377 -10.99 -5.25 -31.65
N GLU A 378 -11.93 -5.18 -32.60
CA GLU A 378 -12.31 -6.33 -33.44
C GLU A 378 -11.16 -6.81 -34.34
N GLU A 379 -10.44 -5.88 -34.98
CA GLU A 379 -9.27 -6.18 -35.81
C GLU A 379 -8.17 -6.86 -35.00
N SER A 380 -7.86 -6.31 -33.82
CA SER A 380 -6.82 -6.83 -32.95
C SER A 380 -7.11 -8.27 -32.55
N LEU A 381 -8.34 -8.59 -32.13
CA LEU A 381 -8.70 -9.96 -31.75
C LEU A 381 -8.62 -10.95 -32.91
N LYS A 382 -8.94 -10.52 -34.15
CA LYS A 382 -8.78 -11.35 -35.35
C LYS A 382 -7.30 -11.61 -35.67
N SER A 383 -6.44 -10.62 -35.44
CA SER A 383 -5.01 -10.69 -35.76
C SER A 383 -4.20 -11.59 -34.82
N GLU A 384 -4.71 -11.91 -33.63
CA GLU A 384 -4.03 -12.78 -32.66
C GLU A 384 -3.92 -14.26 -33.10
N GLY A 385 -4.57 -14.64 -34.21
CA GLY A 385 -4.55 -16.01 -34.74
C GLY A 385 -5.23 -17.01 -33.79
N PRO A 386 -4.93 -18.32 -33.87
CA PRO A 386 -5.54 -19.36 -33.03
C PRO A 386 -4.97 -19.39 -31.59
N THR A 387 -4.48 -18.26 -31.08
CA THR A 387 -3.88 -18.18 -29.74
C THR A 387 -4.99 -18.11 -28.68
N ARG A 388 -4.74 -18.68 -27.48
CA ARG A 388 -5.71 -18.66 -26.38
C ARG A 388 -5.85 -17.26 -25.75
N PRO A 389 -7.03 -16.87 -25.22
CA PRO A 389 -8.29 -17.61 -25.26
C PRO A 389 -8.91 -17.63 -26.67
N ARG A 390 -9.61 -18.70 -27.03
CA ARG A 390 -10.32 -18.80 -28.33
C ARG A 390 -11.58 -17.93 -28.32
N ASN A 391 -12.22 -17.83 -27.16
CA ASN A 391 -13.38 -16.98 -26.95
C ASN A 391 -13.00 -15.55 -26.52
N ALA A 392 -11.92 -14.98 -27.06
CA ALA A 392 -11.46 -13.64 -26.69
C ALA A 392 -12.49 -12.52 -26.99
N ARG A 393 -13.43 -12.77 -27.92
CA ARG A 393 -14.51 -11.83 -28.28
C ARG A 393 -15.46 -11.55 -27.10
N LEU A 394 -15.54 -12.45 -26.12
CA LEU A 394 -16.37 -12.26 -24.92
C LEU A 394 -16.03 -10.98 -24.16
N PHE A 395 -14.78 -10.50 -24.24
CA PHE A 395 -14.42 -9.22 -23.62
C PHE A 395 -15.15 -8.03 -24.25
N LEU A 396 -15.40 -8.10 -25.56
CA LEU A 396 -16.13 -7.08 -26.33
C LEU A 396 -17.64 -7.24 -26.19
N ASP A 397 -18.13 -8.48 -26.31
CA ASP A 397 -19.56 -8.77 -26.30
C ASP A 397 -20.20 -8.35 -24.96
N ALA A 398 -19.47 -8.49 -23.85
CA ALA A 398 -19.93 -8.05 -22.54
C ALA A 398 -19.82 -6.54 -22.30
N ALA A 399 -19.15 -5.78 -23.18
CA ALA A 399 -18.90 -4.35 -22.96
C ALA A 399 -20.20 -3.55 -22.97
N ASP A 400 -21.15 -3.88 -23.84
CA ASP A 400 -22.42 -3.13 -23.94
C ASP A 400 -23.32 -3.33 -22.70
N ASP A 401 -23.16 -4.46 -21.99
CA ASP A 401 -23.87 -4.77 -20.73
C ASP A 401 -23.10 -4.37 -19.47
N ALA A 402 -21.90 -3.81 -19.62
CA ALA A 402 -21.00 -3.53 -18.51
C ALA A 402 -21.27 -2.16 -17.86
N LEU A 403 -21.04 -2.10 -16.55
CA LEU A 403 -21.20 -0.89 -15.73
C LEU A 403 -19.85 -0.43 -15.15
N PRO A 404 -19.68 0.88 -14.87
CA PRO A 404 -18.55 1.39 -14.11
C PRO A 404 -18.48 0.72 -12.73
N THR A 405 -17.28 0.32 -12.32
CA THR A 405 -17.00 -0.36 -11.05
C THR A 405 -16.58 0.61 -9.93
N ASP A 406 -17.06 1.84 -10.00
CA ASP A 406 -16.72 2.93 -9.08
C ASP A 406 -17.30 2.72 -7.68
N PHE A 407 -16.85 3.52 -6.72
CA PHE A 407 -17.40 3.59 -5.37
C PHE A 407 -17.58 5.09 -5.03
N PRO A 408 -18.33 5.46 -3.97
CA PRO A 408 -18.40 6.86 -3.60
C PRO A 408 -17.00 7.42 -3.38
N ALA A 409 -16.79 8.70 -3.67
CA ALA A 409 -15.49 9.37 -3.69
C ALA A 409 -14.73 9.38 -2.35
N ILE A 410 -15.31 8.82 -1.30
CA ILE A 410 -14.75 8.68 0.04
C ILE A 410 -14.10 7.29 0.14
N PRO A 411 -12.76 7.18 0.07
CA PRO A 411 -12.04 5.90 0.02
C PRO A 411 -12.33 4.95 1.19
N GLN A 412 -12.72 5.50 2.34
CA GLN A 412 -13.07 4.76 3.55
C GLN A 412 -14.29 3.86 3.34
N PHE A 413 -15.22 4.21 2.44
CA PHE A 413 -16.36 3.35 2.10
C PHE A 413 -15.93 2.03 1.48
N GLN A 414 -15.04 2.09 0.48
CA GLN A 414 -14.51 0.90 -0.16
C GLN A 414 -13.76 0.03 0.86
N GLN A 415 -12.99 0.65 1.77
CA GLN A 415 -12.34 -0.08 2.85
C GLN A 415 -13.33 -0.77 3.79
N LEU A 416 -14.39 -0.09 4.23
CA LEU A 416 -15.41 -0.66 5.11
C LEU A 416 -16.09 -1.86 4.45
N LEU A 417 -16.49 -1.72 3.18
CA LEU A 417 -17.06 -2.83 2.42
C LEU A 417 -16.09 -4.00 2.33
N ARG A 418 -14.84 -3.75 1.93
CA ARG A 418 -13.79 -4.78 1.84
C ARG A 418 -13.61 -5.53 3.16
N VAL A 419 -13.44 -4.81 4.27
CA VAL A 419 -13.28 -5.39 5.62
C VAL A 419 -14.44 -6.30 6.00
N ARG A 420 -15.69 -5.87 5.73
CA ARG A 420 -16.88 -6.65 6.06
C ARG A 420 -17.07 -7.87 5.14
N LEU A 421 -16.71 -7.75 3.86
CA LEU A 421 -16.68 -8.89 2.94
C LEU A 421 -15.60 -9.91 3.33
N GLU A 422 -14.43 -9.48 3.81
CA GLU A 422 -13.42 -10.38 4.36
C GLU A 422 -13.91 -11.10 5.62
N GLU A 423 -14.63 -10.42 6.51
CA GLU A 423 -15.27 -11.07 7.65
C GLU A 423 -16.25 -12.17 7.22
N ILE A 424 -17.02 -11.93 6.17
CA ILE A 424 -17.97 -12.92 5.63
C ILE A 424 -17.23 -14.09 4.97
N PHE A 425 -16.36 -13.83 3.98
CA PHE A 425 -15.80 -14.89 3.13
C PHE A 425 -14.51 -15.51 3.68
N LYS A 426 -13.66 -14.74 4.37
CA LYS A 426 -12.36 -15.23 4.90
C LYS A 426 -12.44 -15.67 6.35
N ILE A 427 -13.29 -15.03 7.16
CA ILE A 427 -13.47 -15.42 8.57
C ILE A 427 -14.67 -16.37 8.73
N GLY A 428 -15.71 -16.23 7.91
CA GLY A 428 -16.94 -17.03 8.01
C GLY A 428 -17.97 -16.44 8.98
N ARG A 429 -17.98 -15.12 9.16
CA ARG A 429 -19.00 -14.43 9.97
C ARG A 429 -20.37 -14.49 9.29
N PRO A 430 -21.48 -14.59 10.05
CA PRO A 430 -22.81 -14.64 9.44
C PRO A 430 -23.12 -13.38 8.61
N VAL A 431 -23.68 -13.54 7.41
CA VAL A 431 -23.90 -12.44 6.44
C VAL A 431 -24.78 -11.33 7.01
N LYS A 432 -26.00 -11.66 7.45
CA LYS A 432 -27.00 -10.68 7.87
C LYS A 432 -26.52 -9.70 8.97
N PRO A 433 -25.99 -10.16 10.12
CA PRO A 433 -25.51 -9.23 11.15
C PRO A 433 -24.30 -8.42 10.68
N THR A 434 -23.43 -9.00 9.86
CA THR A 434 -22.25 -8.30 9.33
C THR A 434 -22.65 -7.17 8.37
N LEU A 435 -23.63 -7.41 7.48
CA LEU A 435 -24.16 -6.37 6.60
C LEU A 435 -25.01 -5.32 7.33
N ALA A 436 -25.73 -5.70 8.39
CA ALA A 436 -26.43 -4.73 9.23
C ALA A 436 -25.46 -3.80 9.97
N ARG A 437 -24.30 -4.33 10.40
CA ARG A 437 -23.21 -3.52 10.95
C ARG A 437 -22.63 -2.59 9.88
N LEU A 438 -22.33 -3.12 8.69
CA LEU A 438 -21.85 -2.32 7.56
C LEU A 438 -22.79 -1.14 7.27
N ASP A 439 -24.10 -1.39 7.21
CA ASP A 439 -25.12 -0.33 7.01
C ASP A 439 -25.01 0.78 8.07
N SER A 440 -24.88 0.42 9.35
CA SER A 440 -24.74 1.40 10.43
C SER A 440 -23.45 2.21 10.36
N GLU A 441 -22.33 1.55 10.04
CA GLU A 441 -21.01 2.19 9.93
C GLU A 441 -20.94 3.10 8.69
N TRP A 442 -21.54 2.64 7.59
CA TRP A 442 -21.64 3.40 6.35
C TRP A 442 -22.48 4.67 6.53
N GLN A 443 -23.66 4.57 7.15
CA GLN A 443 -24.50 5.74 7.43
C GLN A 443 -23.84 6.72 8.41
N ALA A 444 -23.05 6.23 9.36
CA ALA A 444 -22.30 7.09 10.27
C ALA A 444 -21.20 7.86 9.52
N LEU A 445 -20.47 7.18 8.64
CA LEU A 445 -19.42 7.78 7.80
C LEU A 445 -20.02 8.84 6.85
N ASP A 446 -21.14 8.52 6.21
CA ASP A 446 -21.85 9.42 5.30
C ASP A 446 -22.22 10.76 5.97
N LYS A 447 -22.83 10.68 7.16
CA LYS A 447 -23.15 11.86 7.98
C LYS A 447 -21.92 12.68 8.38
N GLN A 448 -20.78 12.04 8.62
CA GLN A 448 -19.56 12.73 8.99
C GLN A 448 -19.05 13.62 7.84
N TYR A 449 -19.21 13.16 6.59
CA TYR A 449 -18.78 13.92 5.40
C TYR A 449 -19.77 15.02 5.00
N GLU A 450 -21.07 14.86 5.25
CA GLU A 450 -22.07 15.94 5.04
C GLU A 450 -21.79 17.18 5.90
N VAL A 451 -21.26 17.01 7.11
CA VAL A 451 -20.98 18.10 8.08
C VAL A 451 -19.65 18.82 7.78
N GLY A 452 -18.88 18.35 6.79
CA GLY A 452 -17.49 18.73 6.52
C GLY A 452 -17.24 20.01 5.70
N VAL A 453 -18.13 21.00 5.65
CA VAL A 453 -17.92 22.22 4.84
C VAL A 453 -17.79 23.47 5.71
N GLY A 454 -16.62 24.12 5.71
CA GLY A 454 -16.49 25.50 6.22
C GLY A 454 -15.29 25.81 7.12
N GLY A 455 -14.14 25.16 6.99
CA GLY A 455 -12.94 25.55 7.73
C GLY A 455 -12.34 26.86 7.23
N ARG A 456 -11.67 27.62 8.11
CA ARG A 456 -10.96 28.84 7.70
C ARG A 456 -9.64 28.46 7.02
N PRO A 457 -9.21 29.13 5.94
CA PRO A 457 -7.90 28.87 5.33
C PRO A 457 -6.78 29.00 6.36
N MET A 458 -5.83 28.07 6.31
CA MET A 458 -4.72 28.04 7.26
C MET A 458 -3.86 29.33 7.11
N PRO A 459 -3.59 30.08 8.19
CA PRO A 459 -2.82 31.31 8.10
C PRO A 459 -1.32 31.01 8.04
N TRP A 460 -0.87 30.40 6.93
CA TRP A 460 0.52 29.98 6.71
C TRP A 460 1.53 31.09 7.01
N GLY A 461 1.23 32.34 6.61
CA GLY A 461 2.09 33.49 6.89
C GLY A 461 2.30 33.74 8.39
N ARG A 462 1.25 33.62 9.21
CA ARG A 462 1.37 33.77 10.68
C ARG A 462 2.11 32.59 11.28
N LEU A 463 1.82 31.36 10.86
CA LEU A 463 2.51 30.17 11.36
C LEU A 463 3.99 30.20 11.01
N LEU A 464 4.34 30.46 9.76
CA LEU A 464 5.72 30.62 9.33
C LEU A 464 6.42 31.72 10.11
N SER A 465 5.74 32.84 10.41
CA SER A 465 6.32 33.86 11.27
C SER A 465 6.57 33.34 12.70
N ILE A 466 5.60 32.68 13.32
CA ILE A 466 5.71 32.10 14.67
C ILE A 466 6.84 31.06 14.74
N TRP A 467 7.14 30.34 13.67
CA TRP A 467 8.23 29.36 13.59
C TRP A 467 9.58 29.97 13.20
N MET A 468 9.59 30.96 12.31
CA MET A 468 10.81 31.68 11.92
C MET A 468 11.34 32.57 13.02
N TRP A 469 10.50 33.06 13.94
CA TRP A 469 10.92 33.88 15.07
C TRP A 469 11.81 33.12 16.07
N PRO A 470 11.48 31.92 16.57
CA PRO A 470 12.36 31.11 17.43
C PRO A 470 13.62 30.62 16.72
N VAL A 471 13.52 30.18 15.46
CA VAL A 471 14.70 29.74 14.69
C VAL A 471 15.61 30.93 14.41
N GLY A 472 15.03 32.06 13.97
CA GLY A 472 15.74 33.32 13.78
C GLY A 472 16.33 33.84 15.08
N ALA A 473 15.61 33.76 16.20
CA ALA A 473 16.10 34.13 17.53
C ALA A 473 17.17 33.17 18.04
N MET A 474 17.13 31.87 17.72
CA MET A 474 18.20 30.91 18.02
C MET A 474 19.44 31.15 17.16
N LEU A 475 19.27 31.48 15.88
CA LEU A 475 20.38 31.85 14.97
C LEU A 475 20.99 33.18 15.39
N VAL A 476 20.17 34.16 15.76
CA VAL A 476 20.60 35.47 16.26
C VAL A 476 21.17 35.34 17.66
N ALA A 477 20.62 34.54 18.56
CA ALA A 477 21.20 34.26 19.88
C ALA A 477 22.49 33.46 19.73
N GLY A 478 22.58 32.50 18.81
CA GLY A 478 23.81 31.82 18.44
C GLY A 478 24.85 32.79 17.89
N ALA A 479 24.44 33.71 17.01
CA ALA A 479 25.30 34.77 16.48
C ALA A 479 25.68 35.81 17.54
N MET A 480 24.80 36.12 18.50
CA MET A 480 25.03 37.07 19.59
C MET A 480 25.86 36.46 20.71
N LEU A 481 25.69 35.17 21.03
CA LEU A 481 26.55 34.39 21.92
C LEU A 481 27.93 34.24 21.29
N TRP A 482 28.00 34.00 19.97
CA TRP A 482 29.23 34.07 19.17
C TRP A 482 29.87 35.47 19.20
N TRP A 483 29.07 36.55 19.24
CA TRP A 483 29.58 37.92 19.29
C TRP A 483 29.99 38.38 20.70
N ARG A 484 29.30 37.91 21.75
CA ARG A 484 29.51 38.25 23.16
C ARG A 484 30.56 37.37 23.84
N GLY A 485 30.78 36.15 23.36
CA GLY A 485 31.72 35.18 23.92
C GLY A 485 33.08 35.13 23.24
N ARG A 486 33.56 36.20 22.58
CA ARG A 486 34.82 36.22 21.81
C ARG A 486 35.99 35.56 22.58
N PRO A 487 36.41 34.34 22.24
CA PRO A 487 37.69 33.78 22.70
C PRO A 487 38.82 34.56 22.00
N ARG A 488 39.96 34.75 22.65
CA ARG A 488 41.15 35.36 22.03
C ARG A 488 42.03 34.26 21.43
N GLY A 489 42.37 34.36 20.13
CA GLY A 489 43.37 33.47 19.50
C GLY A 489 42.83 32.23 18.76
N GLY A 490 43.65 31.18 18.64
CA GLY A 490 43.48 30.02 17.75
C GLY A 490 42.21 29.16 17.96
N GLU A 491 41.61 29.20 19.15
CA GLU A 491 40.36 28.50 19.50
C GLU A 491 39.17 28.97 18.65
N LEU A 492 39.15 30.24 18.21
CA LEU A 492 38.13 30.80 17.30
C LEU A 492 38.14 30.14 15.91
N ARG A 493 39.30 29.65 15.47
CA ARG A 493 39.45 29.00 14.17
C ARG A 493 38.89 27.59 14.22
N GLU A 494 39.09 26.90 15.34
CA GLU A 494 38.64 25.52 15.54
C GLU A 494 37.12 25.42 15.74
N GLU A 495 36.50 26.29 16.54
CA GLU A 495 35.03 26.31 16.69
C GLU A 495 34.31 26.71 15.38
N ARG A 496 34.83 27.70 14.65
CA ARG A 496 34.27 28.09 13.34
C ARG A 496 34.44 26.97 12.31
N ALA A 497 35.58 26.29 12.32
CA ALA A 497 35.79 25.12 11.50
C ALA A 497 34.82 23.99 11.88
N GLY A 498 34.62 23.72 13.17
CA GLY A 498 33.66 22.73 13.65
C GLY A 498 32.21 23.04 13.25
N LEU A 499 31.77 24.29 13.38
CA LEU A 499 30.45 24.72 12.94
C LEU A 499 30.30 24.68 11.42
N MET A 500 31.30 25.11 10.64
CA MET A 500 31.29 25.00 9.18
C MET A 500 31.33 23.54 8.70
N MET A 501 32.02 22.65 9.42
CA MET A 501 32.07 21.22 9.12
C MET A 501 30.76 20.52 9.46
N SER A 502 30.06 20.96 10.51
CA SER A 502 28.76 20.41 10.92
C SER A 502 27.56 21.08 10.25
N SER A 503 27.73 22.28 9.66
CA SER A 503 26.62 23.03 9.06
C SER A 503 25.88 22.29 7.95
N PRO A 504 26.51 21.48 7.05
CA PRO A 504 25.76 20.71 6.08
C PRO A 504 24.81 19.68 6.74
N TRP A 505 25.25 19.06 7.85
CA TRP A 505 24.40 18.14 8.62
C TRP A 505 23.29 18.89 9.35
N ILE A 506 23.59 20.02 10.00
CA ILE A 506 22.58 20.83 10.70
C ILE A 506 21.53 21.36 9.74
N ILE A 507 21.94 21.89 8.59
CA ILE A 507 21.03 22.38 7.54
C ILE A 507 20.18 21.23 7.01
N GLY A 508 20.79 20.08 6.71
CA GLY A 508 20.07 18.89 6.28
C GLY A 508 19.06 18.41 7.32
N PHE A 509 19.45 18.36 8.60
CA PHE A 509 18.56 17.99 9.70
C PHE A 509 17.40 18.97 9.86
N ILE A 510 17.66 20.28 9.84
CA ILE A 510 16.60 21.29 9.96
C ILE A 510 15.63 21.19 8.79
N ALA A 511 16.15 21.15 7.55
CA ALA A 511 15.34 21.18 6.35
C ALA A 511 14.55 19.89 6.11
N PHE A 512 15.16 18.73 6.37
CA PHE A 512 14.59 17.43 6.00
C PHE A 512 14.11 16.59 7.20
N THR A 513 14.36 17.00 8.44
CA THR A 513 13.91 16.29 9.64
C THR A 513 13.08 17.18 10.56
N ALA A 514 13.64 18.26 11.09
CA ALA A 514 12.96 19.11 12.06
C ALA A 514 11.75 19.85 11.43
N PHE A 515 11.94 20.43 10.24
CA PHE A 515 10.88 21.17 9.55
C PHE A 515 9.67 20.29 9.20
N PRO A 516 9.81 19.09 8.57
CA PRO A 516 8.66 18.22 8.31
C PRO A 516 7.92 17.76 9.57
N ILE A 517 8.63 17.49 10.67
CA ILE A 517 8.01 17.14 11.97
C ILE A 517 7.13 18.29 12.45
N VAL A 518 7.68 19.50 12.45
CA VAL A 518 6.97 20.72 12.84
C VAL A 518 5.76 20.98 11.94
N LEU A 519 5.92 20.83 10.62
CA LEU A 519 4.83 20.98 9.66
C LEU A 519 3.72 19.96 9.93
N SER A 520 4.07 18.70 10.18
CA SER A 520 3.10 17.67 10.57
C SER A 520 2.35 18.05 11.85
N ALA A 521 3.01 18.68 12.83
CA ALA A 521 2.36 19.20 14.04
C ALA A 521 1.28 20.24 13.71
N ALA A 522 1.57 21.16 12.79
CA ALA A 522 0.60 22.14 12.34
C ALA A 522 -0.56 21.48 11.57
N LEU A 523 -0.24 20.53 10.68
CA LEU A 523 -1.22 19.80 9.89
C LEU A 523 -2.18 18.95 10.74
N ALA A 524 -1.76 18.47 11.91
CA ALA A 524 -2.62 17.74 12.84
C ALA A 524 -3.89 18.52 13.25
N PHE A 525 -3.86 19.86 13.16
CA PHE A 525 -5.00 20.74 13.46
C PHE A 525 -5.75 21.22 12.20
N THR A 526 -5.49 20.58 11.06
CA THR A 526 -6.07 20.96 9.77
C THR A 526 -6.85 19.82 9.13
N ARG A 527 -7.83 20.18 8.31
CA ARG A 527 -8.40 19.32 7.29
C ARG A 527 -7.61 19.60 6.01
N TRP A 528 -6.75 18.67 5.63
CA TRP A 528 -5.93 18.80 4.43
C TRP A 528 -5.76 17.46 3.74
N SER A 529 -6.02 17.48 2.42
CA SER A 529 -5.84 16.34 1.55
C SER A 529 -4.53 16.46 0.78
N SER A 530 -3.76 15.38 0.69
CA SER A 530 -2.50 15.34 -0.09
C SER A 530 -2.68 15.53 -1.60
N LEU A 531 -3.92 15.56 -2.10
CA LEU A 531 -4.25 15.77 -3.51
C LEU A 531 -4.46 17.24 -3.87
N THR A 532 -4.44 18.13 -2.88
CA THR A 532 -4.49 19.58 -3.10
C THR A 532 -3.22 20.23 -2.57
N THR A 533 -2.92 21.43 -3.07
CA THR A 533 -1.80 22.24 -2.59
C THR A 533 -2.02 22.69 -1.14
N LEU A 534 -0.93 22.93 -0.42
CA LEU A 534 -0.97 23.27 1.02
C LEU A 534 -1.77 24.54 1.33
N ASP A 535 -1.91 25.48 0.39
CA ASP A 535 -2.72 26.69 0.55
C ASP A 535 -4.22 26.38 0.73
N ARG A 536 -4.69 25.21 0.26
CA ARG A 536 -6.06 24.74 0.47
C ARG A 536 -6.27 24.01 1.80
N ALA A 537 -5.26 23.95 2.68
CA ALA A 537 -5.44 23.40 4.02
C ALA A 537 -6.38 24.27 4.87
N GLU A 538 -7.37 23.66 5.49
CA GLU A 538 -8.34 24.33 6.34
C GLU A 538 -8.03 24.11 7.83
N PHE A 539 -8.04 25.16 8.63
CA PHE A 539 -7.86 25.04 10.08
C PHE A 539 -9.17 24.63 10.76
N ILE A 540 -9.13 23.48 11.45
CA ILE A 540 -10.28 22.87 12.15
C ILE A 540 -10.03 22.70 13.66
N GLY A 541 -8.89 23.17 14.17
CA GLY A 541 -8.55 23.07 15.59
C GLY A 541 -8.40 21.61 16.04
N TRP A 542 -9.11 21.22 17.11
CA TRP A 542 -8.98 19.90 17.73
C TRP A 542 -9.90 18.82 17.13
N GLU A 543 -10.63 19.13 16.06
CA GLU A 543 -11.65 18.24 15.50
C GLU A 543 -11.09 16.87 15.11
N ASN A 544 -9.90 16.80 14.50
CA ASN A 544 -9.23 15.51 14.20
C ASN A 544 -9.06 14.63 15.44
N PHE A 545 -8.72 15.22 16.59
CA PHE A 545 -8.55 14.49 17.84
C PHE A 545 -9.90 14.05 18.42
N VAL A 546 -10.94 14.88 18.34
CA VAL A 546 -12.30 14.51 18.78
C VAL A 546 -12.81 13.33 17.95
N ASN A 547 -12.65 13.41 16.63
CA ASN A 547 -13.08 12.37 15.69
C ASN A 547 -12.37 11.03 15.97
N LEU A 548 -11.06 11.06 16.30
CA LEU A 548 -10.30 9.86 16.72
C LEU A 548 -10.92 9.13 17.92
N TRP A 549 -11.41 9.87 18.93
CA TRP A 549 -11.94 9.27 20.16
C TRP A 549 -13.42 8.93 20.08
N ARG A 550 -14.21 9.71 19.34
CA ARG A 550 -15.68 9.60 19.35
C ARG A 550 -16.23 8.78 18.19
N ASP A 551 -15.69 8.99 16.99
CA ASP A 551 -16.36 8.57 15.75
C ASP A 551 -15.55 7.49 14.99
N ASP A 552 -14.26 7.32 15.29
CA ASP A 552 -13.41 6.29 14.68
C ASP A 552 -13.34 4.99 15.51
N ALA A 553 -14.20 4.03 15.18
CA ALA A 553 -14.16 2.69 15.79
C ALA A 553 -12.87 1.90 15.44
N THR A 554 -12.28 2.14 14.28
CA THR A 554 -11.09 1.41 13.79
C THR A 554 -9.85 1.83 14.57
N PHE A 555 -9.75 3.11 14.95
CA PHE A 555 -8.69 3.63 15.81
C PHE A 555 -8.55 2.82 17.11
N GLY A 556 -9.66 2.60 17.82
CA GLY A 556 -9.67 1.85 19.08
C GLY A 556 -9.24 0.39 18.91
N ILE A 557 -9.65 -0.24 17.80
CA ILE A 557 -9.22 -1.60 17.44
C ILE A 557 -7.71 -1.61 17.19
N ALA A 558 -7.20 -0.70 16.36
CA ALA A 558 -5.81 -0.68 15.97
C ALA A 558 -4.86 -0.39 17.13
N LEU A 559 -5.25 0.52 18.02
CA LEU A 559 -4.51 0.81 19.25
C LEU A 559 -4.47 -0.43 20.17
N ARG A 560 -5.60 -1.12 20.36
CA ARG A 560 -5.65 -2.35 21.16
C ARG A 560 -4.78 -3.47 20.58
N LYS A 561 -4.80 -3.69 19.26
CA LYS A 561 -3.96 -4.70 18.60
C LYS A 561 -2.47 -4.40 18.78
N THR A 562 -2.09 -3.13 18.68
CA THR A 562 -0.72 -2.66 18.90
C THR A 562 -0.30 -2.81 20.36
N ALA A 563 -1.16 -2.43 21.30
CA ALA A 563 -0.91 -2.60 22.72
C ALA A 563 -0.78 -4.09 23.11
N TRP A 564 -1.64 -4.95 22.56
CA TRP A 564 -1.56 -6.40 22.76
C TRP A 564 -0.27 -6.98 22.20
N TYR A 565 0.14 -6.54 21.01
CA TYR A 565 1.42 -6.91 20.43
C TYR A 565 2.60 -6.45 21.30
N ALA A 566 2.61 -5.20 21.74
CA ALA A 566 3.66 -4.67 22.62
C ALA A 566 3.76 -5.49 23.92
N LEU A 567 2.62 -5.84 24.53
CA LEU A 567 2.56 -6.63 25.76
C LEU A 567 3.13 -8.05 25.58
N LEU A 568 3.01 -8.64 24.38
CA LEU A 568 3.59 -9.95 24.07
C LEU A 568 5.05 -9.84 23.63
N ALA A 569 5.34 -8.97 22.67
CA ALA A 569 6.61 -8.86 21.97
C ALA A 569 7.72 -8.28 22.87
N VAL A 570 7.41 -7.29 23.71
CA VAL A 570 8.43 -6.66 24.57
C VAL A 570 8.94 -7.65 25.62
N PRO A 571 8.13 -8.28 26.48
CA PRO A 571 8.65 -9.20 27.49
C PRO A 571 9.31 -10.44 26.89
N SER A 572 8.70 -11.03 25.86
CA SER A 572 9.25 -12.21 25.19
C SER A 572 10.61 -11.92 24.53
N SER A 573 10.76 -10.78 23.85
CA SER A 573 12.06 -10.39 23.26
C SER A 573 13.14 -10.18 24.32
N GLN A 574 12.82 -9.56 25.47
CA GLN A 574 13.78 -9.40 26.56
C GLN A 574 14.22 -10.76 27.12
N LEU A 575 13.27 -11.66 27.38
CA LEU A 575 13.54 -12.98 27.96
C LEU A 575 14.40 -13.84 27.03
N VAL A 576 14.00 -13.96 25.76
CA VAL A 576 14.72 -14.79 24.79
C VAL A 576 16.09 -14.20 24.48
N ALA A 577 16.21 -12.87 24.34
CA ALA A 577 17.49 -12.21 24.10
C ALA A 577 18.46 -12.38 25.27
N LEU A 578 17.98 -12.24 26.52
CA LEU A 578 18.79 -12.46 27.71
C LEU A 578 19.22 -13.93 27.83
N ALA A 579 18.31 -14.88 27.61
CA ALA A 579 18.64 -16.31 27.64
C ALA A 579 19.70 -16.67 26.60
N ALA A 580 19.55 -16.17 25.37
CA ALA A 580 20.54 -16.35 24.31
C ALA A 580 21.88 -15.69 24.66
N ALA A 581 21.87 -14.47 25.22
CA ALA A 581 23.08 -13.79 25.66
C ALA A 581 23.81 -14.56 26.77
N MET A 582 23.09 -15.10 27.75
CA MET A 582 23.65 -15.92 28.82
C MET A 582 24.29 -17.20 28.28
N LEU A 583 23.67 -17.86 27.29
CA LEU A 583 24.23 -19.05 26.64
C LEU A 583 25.53 -18.73 25.89
N LEU A 584 25.62 -17.54 25.31
CA LEU A 584 26.75 -17.04 24.53
C LEU A 584 27.79 -16.26 25.34
N ASN A 585 27.59 -16.14 26.66
CA ASN A 585 28.54 -15.53 27.58
C ASN A 585 29.58 -16.55 28.08
N ARG A 586 30.16 -17.32 27.15
CA ARG A 586 31.22 -18.30 27.42
C ARG A 586 32.42 -18.02 26.52
N GLU A 587 33.62 -18.34 27.03
CA GLU A 587 34.88 -18.23 26.28
C GLU A 587 35.07 -19.51 25.45
N HIS A 588 34.36 -19.62 24.33
CA HIS A 588 34.49 -20.75 23.40
C HIS A 588 34.42 -20.27 21.94
N TRP A 589 35.18 -20.90 21.04
CA TRP A 589 35.30 -20.47 19.64
C TRP A 589 33.96 -20.53 18.88
N SER A 590 33.10 -21.51 19.18
CA SER A 590 31.77 -21.67 18.54
C SER A 590 30.83 -20.49 18.82
N VAL A 591 31.06 -19.72 19.87
CA VAL A 591 30.23 -18.56 20.23
C VAL A 591 30.22 -17.51 19.12
N GLY A 592 31.33 -17.32 18.41
CA GLY A 592 31.38 -16.40 17.25
C GLY A 592 30.42 -16.80 16.12
N ILE A 593 30.29 -18.10 15.86
CA ILE A 593 29.36 -18.65 14.87
C ILE A 593 27.92 -18.40 15.29
N PHE A 594 27.57 -18.76 16.54
CA PHE A 594 26.20 -18.54 17.04
C PHE A 594 25.81 -17.06 17.06
N ARG A 595 26.72 -16.16 17.44
CA ARG A 595 26.47 -14.69 17.38
C ARG A 595 26.10 -14.26 15.96
N SER A 596 26.81 -14.79 14.96
CA SER A 596 26.57 -14.47 13.55
C SER A 596 25.21 -14.99 13.08
N ILE A 597 24.83 -16.22 13.46
CA ILE A 597 23.52 -16.82 13.14
C ILE A 597 22.38 -15.99 13.74
N TRP A 598 22.49 -15.61 15.01
CA TRP A 598 21.45 -14.80 15.68
C TRP A 598 21.35 -13.37 15.14
N TYR A 599 22.44 -12.81 14.60
CA TYR A 599 22.46 -11.48 14.01
C TYR A 599 21.99 -11.46 12.55
N LEU A 600 22.13 -12.57 11.83
CA LEU A 600 21.77 -12.70 10.41
C LEU A 600 20.39 -12.14 10.05
N PRO A 601 19.31 -12.37 10.81
CA PRO A 601 17.98 -11.86 10.48
C PRO A 601 17.90 -10.33 10.45
N GLY A 602 18.70 -9.65 11.30
CA GLY A 602 18.74 -8.19 11.36
C GLY A 602 19.40 -7.53 10.13
N VAL A 603 20.05 -8.32 9.28
CA VAL A 603 20.70 -7.84 8.04
C VAL A 603 19.82 -8.09 6.82
N LEU A 604 18.79 -8.93 6.92
CA LEU A 604 17.87 -9.22 5.83
C LEU A 604 16.92 -8.05 5.57
N ALA A 605 16.55 -7.84 4.30
CA ALA A 605 15.56 -6.84 3.94
C ALA A 605 14.19 -7.19 4.56
N GLY A 606 13.59 -6.22 5.27
CA GLY A 606 12.35 -6.45 6.02
C GLY A 606 11.19 -6.97 5.17
N VAL A 607 11.08 -6.53 3.91
CA VAL A 607 10.07 -7.02 2.95
C VAL A 607 10.31 -8.49 2.60
N GLY A 608 11.56 -8.89 2.34
CA GLY A 608 11.91 -10.28 2.05
C GLY A 608 11.63 -11.20 3.23
N MET A 609 11.93 -10.74 4.46
CA MET A 609 11.58 -11.44 5.69
C MET A 609 10.06 -11.62 5.82
N ALA A 610 9.28 -10.58 5.55
CA ALA A 610 7.81 -10.64 5.63
C ALA A 610 7.21 -11.64 4.62
N VAL A 611 7.69 -11.64 3.37
CA VAL A 611 7.26 -12.61 2.35
C VAL A 611 7.61 -14.05 2.75
N MET A 612 8.83 -14.27 3.26
CA MET A 612 9.25 -15.58 3.76
C MET A 612 8.35 -16.08 4.88
N TRP A 613 8.08 -15.25 5.90
CA TRP A 613 7.21 -15.66 7.02
C TRP A 613 5.77 -15.86 6.59
N LYS A 614 5.26 -15.08 5.63
CA LYS A 614 3.94 -15.31 5.04
C LYS A 614 3.83 -16.72 4.47
N TRP A 615 4.86 -17.20 3.77
CA TRP A 615 4.92 -18.58 3.28
C TRP A 615 5.06 -19.61 4.40
N VAL A 616 5.88 -19.36 5.42
CA VAL A 616 6.06 -20.32 6.54
C VAL A 616 4.75 -20.59 7.29
N PHE A 617 3.95 -19.56 7.53
CA PHE A 617 2.69 -19.62 8.27
C PHE A 617 1.45 -19.90 7.39
N HIS A 618 1.65 -20.26 6.12
CA HIS A 618 0.57 -20.56 5.19
C HIS A 618 -0.24 -21.79 5.64
N HIS A 619 -1.58 -21.70 5.57
CA HIS A 619 -2.46 -22.73 6.11
C HIS A 619 -2.54 -24.02 5.28
N GLU A 620 -2.33 -24.00 3.96
CA GLU A 620 -2.39 -25.22 3.15
C GLU A 620 -1.01 -25.86 2.88
N HIS A 621 -0.01 -25.05 2.51
CA HIS A 621 1.31 -25.53 2.07
C HIS A 621 2.47 -24.93 2.87
N GLY A 622 2.19 -24.33 4.02
CA GLY A 622 3.22 -23.69 4.85
C GLY A 622 4.17 -24.68 5.49
N LEU A 623 5.43 -24.25 5.63
CA LEU A 623 6.47 -25.05 6.29
C LEU A 623 6.07 -25.45 7.72
N LEU A 624 5.43 -24.54 8.46
CA LEU A 624 5.05 -24.80 9.84
C LEU A 624 4.03 -25.94 9.93
N LYS A 625 3.03 -25.93 9.05
CA LYS A 625 2.03 -27.00 8.94
C LYS A 625 2.66 -28.33 8.57
N ALA A 626 3.50 -28.35 7.54
CA ALA A 626 4.17 -29.55 7.06
C ALA A 626 5.01 -30.24 8.17
N LEU A 627 5.54 -29.45 9.10
CA LEU A 627 6.31 -29.96 10.25
C LEU A 627 5.45 -30.32 11.46
N LEU A 628 4.41 -29.54 11.77
CA LEU A 628 3.63 -29.70 13.00
C LEU A 628 2.45 -30.67 12.86
N ASP A 629 1.69 -30.63 11.76
CA ASP A 629 0.49 -31.46 11.59
C ASP A 629 0.75 -32.97 11.77
N PRO A 630 1.87 -33.55 11.27
CA PRO A 630 2.14 -34.97 11.46
C PRO A 630 2.39 -35.37 12.93
N VAL A 631 2.78 -34.41 13.78
CA VAL A 631 3.17 -34.63 15.19
C VAL A 631 2.06 -34.22 16.15
N LEU A 632 1.05 -33.46 15.69
CA LEU A 632 -0.06 -33.02 16.50
C LEU A 632 -1.00 -34.20 16.84
N PRO A 633 -1.36 -34.38 18.13
CA PRO A 633 -2.22 -35.48 18.55
C PRO A 633 -3.65 -35.34 18.01
N GLY A 634 -4.27 -36.47 17.64
CA GLY A 634 -5.70 -36.55 17.33
C GLY A 634 -6.14 -35.92 16.00
N GLY A 635 -5.23 -35.74 15.03
CA GLY A 635 -5.56 -35.13 13.73
C GLY A 635 -5.84 -33.63 13.81
N MET A 636 -5.39 -32.97 14.90
CA MET A 636 -5.41 -31.52 14.99
C MET A 636 -4.54 -30.91 13.88
N THR A 637 -5.07 -29.89 13.23
CA THR A 637 -4.36 -29.11 12.22
C THR A 637 -3.87 -27.80 12.81
N THR A 638 -2.74 -27.29 12.33
CA THR A 638 -2.26 -25.96 12.71
C THR A 638 -3.33 -24.89 12.43
N PRO A 639 -3.51 -23.90 13.33
CA PRO A 639 -4.45 -22.80 13.12
C PRO A 639 -4.19 -22.07 11.80
N ALA A 640 -5.26 -21.53 11.21
CA ALA A 640 -5.16 -20.67 10.03
C ALA A 640 -4.79 -19.24 10.47
N PHE A 641 -3.52 -19.04 10.79
CA PHE A 641 -2.97 -17.90 11.54
C PHE A 641 -3.32 -16.52 10.97
N PHE A 642 -3.55 -16.42 9.66
CA PHE A 642 -3.89 -15.17 8.97
C PHE A 642 -5.24 -15.24 8.24
N GLU A 643 -6.12 -16.16 8.64
CA GLU A 643 -7.43 -16.37 8.03
C GLU A 643 -8.54 -16.39 9.09
N LYS A 644 -9.35 -17.46 9.17
CA LYS A 644 -10.41 -17.64 10.18
C LYS A 644 -9.93 -17.50 11.63
N ASP A 645 -8.68 -17.87 11.90
CA ASP A 645 -8.11 -17.85 13.25
C ASP A 645 -7.27 -16.60 13.52
N ALA A 646 -7.22 -15.65 12.57
CA ALA A 646 -6.39 -14.45 12.65
C ALA A 646 -6.72 -13.56 13.84
N GLU A 647 -7.99 -13.50 14.25
CA GLU A 647 -8.40 -12.67 15.39
C GLU A 647 -7.74 -13.12 16.70
N ALA A 648 -7.53 -14.42 16.86
CA ALA A 648 -6.86 -15.00 18.02
C ALA A 648 -5.33 -15.04 17.86
N TRP A 649 -4.85 -15.43 16.67
CA TRP A 649 -3.44 -15.77 16.48
C TRP A 649 -2.60 -14.76 15.70
N GLY A 650 -3.21 -13.85 14.94
CA GLY A 650 -2.47 -12.93 14.07
C GLY A 650 -1.45 -12.11 14.84
N VAL A 651 -1.89 -11.44 15.92
CA VAL A 651 -0.99 -10.65 16.79
C VAL A 651 0.08 -11.51 17.50
N PRO A 652 -0.26 -12.65 18.15
CA PRO A 652 0.74 -13.56 18.70
C PRO A 652 1.78 -14.05 17.69
N VAL A 653 1.39 -14.35 16.45
CA VAL A 653 2.31 -14.79 15.40
C VAL A 653 3.27 -13.66 15.01
N PHE A 654 2.81 -12.41 14.89
CA PHE A 654 3.72 -11.27 14.71
C PHE A 654 4.72 -11.13 15.86
N ALA A 655 4.30 -11.37 17.10
CA ALA A 655 5.21 -11.35 18.26
C ALA A 655 6.24 -12.48 18.19
N LEU A 656 5.85 -13.67 17.72
CA LEU A 656 6.75 -14.80 17.48
C LEU A 656 7.77 -14.49 16.37
N ILE A 657 7.34 -13.92 15.25
CA ILE A 657 8.22 -13.49 14.16
C ILE A 657 9.26 -12.49 14.66
N ASN A 658 8.86 -11.56 15.53
CA ASN A 658 9.76 -10.58 16.13
C ASN A 658 10.89 -11.23 16.94
N LEU A 659 10.69 -12.41 17.52
CA LEU A 659 11.74 -13.12 18.26
C LEU A 659 12.92 -13.55 17.40
N TRP A 660 12.71 -13.73 16.09
CA TRP A 660 13.80 -14.04 15.17
C TRP A 660 14.73 -12.84 14.95
N GLY A 661 14.24 -11.62 15.17
CA GLY A 661 14.99 -10.36 15.03
C GLY A 661 15.79 -9.92 16.27
N ILE A 662 15.85 -10.72 17.34
CA ILE A 662 16.41 -10.29 18.64
C ILE A 662 17.95 -10.17 18.68
N GLY A 663 18.66 -10.48 17.59
CA GLY A 663 20.11 -10.55 17.55
C GLY A 663 20.81 -9.29 18.07
N GLY A 664 20.29 -8.11 17.72
CA GLY A 664 20.79 -6.82 18.22
C GLY A 664 20.63 -6.67 19.75
N THR A 665 19.42 -6.91 20.26
CA THR A 665 19.11 -6.86 21.70
C THR A 665 19.96 -7.85 22.50
N MET A 666 20.17 -9.04 21.94
CA MET A 666 21.01 -10.08 22.52
C MET A 666 22.49 -9.66 22.59
N MET A 667 23.02 -8.99 21.55
CA MET A 667 24.38 -8.42 21.59
C MET A 667 24.53 -7.37 22.70
N ILE A 668 23.52 -6.52 22.89
CA ILE A 668 23.53 -5.49 23.94
C ILE A 668 23.55 -6.16 25.33
N TYR A 669 22.72 -7.19 25.54
CA TYR A 669 22.74 -7.97 26.78
C TYR A 669 24.07 -8.66 27.03
N LEU A 670 24.67 -9.25 25.98
CA LEU A 670 25.96 -9.90 26.07
C LEU A 670 27.08 -8.92 26.43
N ALA A 671 27.05 -7.70 25.88
CA ALA A 671 27.97 -6.64 26.26
C ALA A 671 27.79 -6.25 27.73
N GLY A 672 26.55 -6.10 28.20
CA GLY A 672 26.24 -5.88 29.61
C GLY A 672 26.74 -6.99 30.53
N LEU A 673 26.53 -8.25 30.16
CA LEU A 673 26.99 -9.42 30.91
C LEU A 673 28.51 -9.47 31.06
N LYS A 674 29.24 -9.08 30.00
CA LYS A 674 30.71 -9.01 30.03
C LYS A 674 31.24 -7.83 30.86
N GLY A 675 30.43 -6.80 31.07
CA GLY A 675 30.78 -5.66 31.91
C GLY A 675 30.69 -5.94 33.41
N ILE A 676 30.06 -7.06 33.83
CA ILE A 676 29.92 -7.40 35.25
C ILE A 676 31.29 -7.86 35.81
N PRO A 677 31.83 -7.21 36.85
CA PRO A 677 33.09 -7.61 37.47
C PRO A 677 33.07 -9.07 37.95
N LYS A 678 34.15 -9.81 37.67
CA LYS A 678 34.26 -11.23 38.07
C LYS A 678 34.25 -11.40 39.59
N ASP A 679 34.82 -10.43 40.32
CA ASP A 679 34.92 -10.42 41.78
C ASP A 679 33.55 -10.54 42.48
N LEU A 680 32.49 -9.97 41.91
CA LEU A 680 31.12 -10.11 42.44
C LEU A 680 30.61 -11.55 42.36
N TYR A 681 30.97 -12.29 41.30
CA TYR A 681 30.61 -13.69 41.16
C TYR A 681 31.44 -14.59 42.08
N GLU A 682 32.71 -14.25 42.31
CA GLU A 682 33.60 -14.97 43.23
C GLU A 682 33.14 -14.79 44.68
N ALA A 683 32.88 -13.55 45.11
CA ALA A 683 32.34 -13.25 46.43
C ALA A 683 31.03 -14.03 46.70
N ALA A 684 30.09 -13.98 45.76
CA ALA A 684 28.84 -14.73 45.89
C ALA A 684 29.05 -16.25 45.93
N SER A 685 30.09 -16.78 45.27
CA SER A 685 30.41 -18.21 45.31
C SER A 685 31.00 -18.64 46.66
N ILE A 686 31.81 -17.78 47.29
CA ILE A 686 32.35 -17.97 48.64
C ILE A 686 31.20 -18.01 49.66
N ASP A 687 30.18 -17.15 49.49
CA ASP A 687 28.96 -17.12 50.31
C ASP A 687 27.98 -18.30 50.04
N GLY A 688 28.36 -19.27 49.20
CA GLY A 688 27.55 -20.45 48.90
C GLY A 688 26.36 -20.18 47.96
N ALA A 689 26.35 -19.05 47.24
CA ALA A 689 25.27 -18.74 46.31
C ALA A 689 25.31 -19.65 45.06
N LEU A 690 24.29 -20.51 44.94
CA LEU A 690 24.06 -21.35 43.75
C LEU A 690 23.66 -20.51 42.51
N GLY A 691 23.68 -21.12 41.32
CA GLY A 691 23.50 -20.41 40.03
C GLY A 691 22.25 -19.52 39.95
N TRP A 692 21.10 -19.98 40.41
CA TRP A 692 19.87 -19.16 40.45
C TRP A 692 19.97 -17.98 41.42
N ARG A 693 20.59 -18.19 42.60
CA ARG A 693 20.81 -17.11 43.58
C ARG A 693 21.76 -16.05 43.03
N ARG A 694 22.84 -16.46 42.34
CA ARG A 694 23.77 -15.56 41.63
C ARG A 694 23.07 -14.80 40.51
N PHE A 695 22.24 -15.46 39.71
CA PHE A 695 21.47 -14.78 38.66
C PHE A 695 20.54 -13.70 39.23
N ARG A 696 19.73 -14.03 40.25
CA ARG A 696 18.75 -13.12 40.83
C ARG A 696 19.36 -11.95 41.60
N HIS A 697 20.46 -12.16 42.32
CA HIS A 697 21.02 -11.16 43.24
C HIS A 697 22.28 -10.45 42.71
N VAL A 698 22.97 -10.99 41.71
CA VAL A 698 24.17 -10.37 41.11
C VAL A 698 23.91 -9.98 39.66
N THR A 699 23.57 -10.94 38.80
CA THR A 699 23.43 -10.69 37.36
C THR A 699 22.28 -9.75 37.04
N LEU A 700 21.07 -10.05 37.53
CA LEU A 700 19.87 -9.29 37.19
C LEU A 700 19.92 -7.83 37.69
N PRO A 701 20.39 -7.53 38.92
CA PRO A 701 20.57 -6.15 39.37
C PRO A 701 21.63 -5.40 38.55
N MET A 702 22.78 -6.02 38.25
CA MET A 702 23.83 -5.39 37.45
C MET A 702 23.43 -5.17 35.99
N LEU A 703 22.56 -6.03 35.44
CA LEU A 703 21.97 -5.85 34.12
C LEU A 703 20.80 -4.87 34.09
N SER A 704 20.28 -4.41 35.23
CA SER A 704 19.08 -3.57 35.26
C SER A 704 19.13 -2.31 34.37
N PRO A 705 20.27 -1.59 34.20
CA PRO A 705 20.34 -0.47 33.26
C PRO A 705 20.22 -0.92 31.79
N VAL A 706 20.76 -2.10 31.47
CA VAL A 706 20.71 -2.70 30.13
C VAL A 706 19.32 -3.24 29.81
N ILE A 707 18.68 -3.91 30.77
CA ILE A 707 17.28 -4.36 30.67
C ILE A 707 16.38 -3.16 30.43
N PHE A 708 16.59 -2.09 31.18
CA PHE A 708 15.80 -0.86 31.05
C PHE A 708 15.98 -0.21 29.68
N PHE A 709 17.22 -0.01 29.22
CA PHE A 709 17.50 0.53 27.89
C PHE A 709 16.87 -0.32 26.78
N ASN A 710 17.08 -1.64 26.81
CA ASN A 710 16.48 -2.56 25.84
C ASN A 710 14.95 -2.55 25.92
N GLY A 711 14.38 -2.39 27.11
CA GLY A 711 12.94 -2.27 27.33
C GLY A 711 12.34 -1.03 26.68
N ILE A 712 12.97 0.14 26.85
CA ILE A 712 12.57 1.38 26.16
C ILE A 712 12.61 1.18 24.65
N MET A 713 13.74 0.68 24.13
CA MET A 713 13.91 0.49 22.68
C MET A 713 12.89 -0.51 22.13
N ALA A 714 12.60 -1.58 22.85
CA ALA A 714 11.59 -2.56 22.47
C ALA A 714 10.16 -1.99 22.50
N ILE A 715 9.82 -1.15 23.50
CA ILE A 715 8.52 -0.47 23.54
C ILE A 715 8.38 0.44 22.32
N ILE A 716 9.36 1.33 22.07
CA ILE A 716 9.32 2.24 20.92
C ILE A 716 9.16 1.44 19.62
N ALA A 717 9.98 0.40 19.42
CA ALA A 717 9.91 -0.44 18.22
C ALA A 717 8.57 -1.18 18.09
N SER A 718 7.97 -1.65 19.19
CA SER A 718 6.72 -2.41 19.16
C SER A 718 5.53 -1.59 18.69
N PHE A 719 5.52 -0.29 19.00
CA PHE A 719 4.51 0.65 18.50
C PHE A 719 4.77 1.10 17.06
N GLN A 720 5.91 0.73 16.47
CA GLN A 720 6.31 1.08 15.09
C GLN A 720 6.25 -0.12 14.13
N VAL A 721 5.56 -1.21 14.50
CA VAL A 721 5.42 -2.39 13.64
C VAL A 721 4.59 -2.07 12.38
N PHE A 722 5.29 -1.94 11.25
CA PHE A 722 4.67 -1.59 9.97
C PHE A 722 4.99 -2.61 8.89
N THR A 723 6.27 -2.81 8.56
CA THR A 723 6.67 -3.57 7.36
C THR A 723 6.11 -4.98 7.35
N GLN A 724 6.24 -5.74 8.43
CA GLN A 724 5.72 -7.11 8.48
C GLN A 724 4.19 -7.11 8.36
N ALA A 725 3.51 -6.25 9.11
CA ALA A 725 2.05 -6.18 9.11
C ALA A 725 1.47 -5.78 7.76
N HIS A 726 2.03 -4.73 7.13
CA HIS A 726 1.56 -4.23 5.85
C HIS A 726 1.82 -5.24 4.73
N VAL A 727 3.01 -5.85 4.68
CA VAL A 727 3.38 -6.79 3.61
C VAL A 727 2.68 -8.15 3.76
N MET A 728 2.53 -8.67 4.98
CA MET A 728 1.97 -10.01 5.18
C MET A 728 0.45 -10.02 5.07
N THR A 729 -0.23 -9.06 5.70
CA THR A 729 -1.69 -9.09 5.88
C THR A 729 -2.40 -7.82 5.43
N GLY A 730 -1.68 -6.71 5.22
CA GLY A 730 -2.30 -5.40 4.97
C GLY A 730 -3.23 -4.94 6.10
N GLY A 731 -3.06 -5.48 7.31
CA GLY A 731 -3.93 -5.23 8.46
C GLY A 731 -5.21 -6.07 8.53
N GLY A 732 -5.36 -7.12 7.71
CA GLY A 732 -6.51 -8.03 7.69
C GLY A 732 -6.24 -9.47 8.18
N PRO A 733 -7.16 -10.42 7.95
CA PRO A 733 -8.51 -10.22 7.41
C PRO A 733 -9.39 -9.41 8.37
N GLY A 734 -10.28 -8.59 7.81
CA GLY A 734 -11.02 -7.60 8.61
C GLY A 734 -10.03 -6.63 9.27
N ASP A 735 -10.10 -6.45 10.60
CA ASP A 735 -9.14 -5.63 11.37
C ASP A 735 -8.24 -6.47 12.31
N ALA A 736 -8.15 -7.79 12.09
CA ALA A 736 -7.51 -8.73 13.01
C ALA A 736 -6.03 -8.42 13.29
N THR A 737 -5.33 -7.87 12.31
CA THR A 737 -3.90 -7.50 12.39
C THR A 737 -3.66 -6.03 12.05
N ARG A 738 -4.69 -5.19 12.20
CA ARG A 738 -4.59 -3.75 11.91
C ARG A 738 -3.80 -3.04 13.00
N PHE A 739 -2.48 -2.95 12.85
CA PHE A 739 -1.66 -2.18 13.76
C PHE A 739 -1.84 -0.68 13.54
N TYR A 740 -1.56 0.11 14.58
CA TYR A 740 -1.75 1.56 14.60
C TYR A 740 -1.06 2.25 13.43
N VAL A 741 0.20 1.89 13.16
CA VAL A 741 1.00 2.52 12.09
C VAL A 741 0.53 2.09 10.70
N VAL A 742 -0.01 0.87 10.55
CA VAL A 742 -0.67 0.45 9.31
C VAL A 742 -1.91 1.31 9.07
N TYR A 743 -2.73 1.51 10.10
CA TYR A 743 -3.93 2.33 10.01
C TYR A 743 -3.61 3.80 9.73
N LEU A 744 -2.60 4.37 10.40
CA LEU A 744 -2.08 5.71 10.13
C LEU A 744 -1.63 5.85 8.67
N TYR A 745 -0.91 4.85 8.15
CA TYR A 745 -0.49 4.82 6.75
C TYR A 745 -1.69 4.81 5.80
N ASN A 746 -2.73 4.01 6.09
CA ASN A 746 -3.95 4.00 5.29
C ASN A 746 -4.60 5.39 5.24
N GLN A 747 -4.73 6.06 6.40
CA GLN A 747 -5.28 7.41 6.48
C GLN A 747 -4.46 8.42 5.65
N ALA A 748 -3.14 8.35 5.72
CA ALA A 748 -2.26 9.28 5.00
C ALA A 748 -2.24 9.06 3.47
N PHE A 749 -2.09 7.81 3.04
CA PHE A 749 -1.70 7.48 1.66
C PHE A 749 -2.79 6.78 0.84
N ASP A 750 -3.71 6.07 1.49
CA ASP A 750 -4.84 5.44 0.81
C ASP A 750 -6.07 6.36 0.82
N PHE A 751 -6.32 7.04 1.95
CA PHE A 751 -7.47 7.93 2.11
C PHE A 751 -7.13 9.41 1.93
N HIS A 752 -5.85 9.74 1.79
CA HIS A 752 -5.35 11.09 1.54
C HIS A 752 -5.61 12.10 2.66
N GLU A 753 -6.05 11.66 3.84
CA GLU A 753 -6.38 12.49 5.00
C GLU A 753 -5.11 12.83 5.81
N MET A 754 -4.22 13.62 5.22
CA MET A 754 -2.91 13.96 5.81
C MET A 754 -3.02 14.74 7.13
N GLY A 755 -4.03 15.59 7.27
CA GLY A 755 -4.31 16.30 8.52
C GLY A 755 -4.68 15.34 9.65
N TYR A 756 -5.60 14.41 9.37
CA TYR A 756 -6.01 13.37 10.30
C TYR A 756 -4.88 12.40 10.66
N ALA A 757 -4.14 11.91 9.66
CA ALA A 757 -3.00 11.04 9.87
C ALA A 757 -1.88 11.71 10.67
N SER A 758 -1.69 13.02 10.50
CA SER A 758 -0.76 13.79 11.34
C SER A 758 -1.23 13.83 12.80
N ALA A 759 -2.53 14.01 13.07
CA ALA A 759 -3.06 13.93 14.43
C ALA A 759 -2.81 12.56 15.07
N MET A 760 -2.99 11.47 14.31
CA MET A 760 -2.63 10.12 14.75
C MET A 760 -1.13 9.97 15.05
N ALA A 761 -0.24 10.49 14.19
CA ALA A 761 1.20 10.42 14.41
C ALA A 761 1.62 11.09 15.73
N TRP A 762 1.07 12.28 16.01
CA TRP A 762 1.33 13.01 17.26
C TRP A 762 0.73 12.33 18.47
N LEU A 763 -0.46 11.74 18.35
CA LEU A 763 -1.04 10.96 19.43
C LEU A 763 -0.21 9.72 19.76
N LEU A 764 0.28 9.00 18.74
CA LEU A 764 1.20 7.87 18.94
C LEU A 764 2.49 8.30 19.64
N LEU A 765 3.07 9.43 19.24
CA LEU A 765 4.25 10.01 19.90
C LEU A 765 3.96 10.28 21.39
N LEU A 766 2.82 10.90 21.71
CA LEU A 766 2.43 11.18 23.09
C LEU A 766 2.23 9.89 23.90
N ILE A 767 1.62 8.86 23.31
CA ILE A 767 1.45 7.55 23.96
C ILE A 767 2.81 6.93 24.26
N VAL A 768 3.71 6.86 23.27
CA VAL A 768 5.05 6.28 23.44
C VAL A 768 5.88 7.08 24.44
N LEU A 769 5.78 8.42 24.43
CA LEU A 769 6.46 9.30 25.38
C LEU A 769 5.91 9.09 26.79
N ALA A 770 4.61 9.01 26.97
CA ALA A 770 3.98 8.75 28.26
C ALA A 770 4.40 7.39 28.83
N LEU A 771 4.43 6.33 28.01
CA LEU A 771 4.93 5.01 28.40
C LEU A 771 6.41 5.03 28.77
N THR A 772 7.23 5.73 27.98
CA THR A 772 8.66 5.89 28.24
C THR A 772 8.90 6.65 29.55
N PHE A 773 8.15 7.73 29.78
CA PHE A 773 8.23 8.51 31.01
C PHE A 773 7.77 7.70 32.23
N ALA A 774 6.68 6.93 32.10
CA ALA A 774 6.21 6.04 33.16
C ALA A 774 7.28 4.99 33.53
N LEU A 775 7.95 4.42 32.52
CA LEU A 775 9.04 3.47 32.74
C LEU A 775 10.26 4.15 33.39
N MET A 776 10.66 5.32 32.90
CA MET A 776 11.74 6.14 33.48
C MET A 776 11.44 6.51 34.93
N TRP A 777 10.22 6.92 35.25
CA TRP A 777 9.83 7.23 36.62
C TRP A 777 9.95 6.01 37.55
N GLY A 778 9.60 4.81 37.05
CA GLY A 778 9.78 3.55 37.78
C GLY A 778 11.24 3.18 38.07
N THR A 779 12.21 3.65 37.27
CA THR A 779 13.63 3.27 37.44
C THR A 779 14.26 3.72 38.74
N LYS A 780 13.78 4.81 39.35
CA LYS A 780 14.28 5.32 40.64
C LYS A 780 14.21 4.27 41.76
N ARG A 781 13.43 3.19 41.57
CA ARG A 781 13.23 2.12 42.53
C ARG A 781 13.89 0.78 42.17
N PHE A 782 14.36 0.58 40.93
CA PHE A 782 14.75 -0.75 40.42
C PHE A 782 16.09 -0.81 39.67
N VAL A 783 16.69 0.33 39.27
CA VAL A 783 17.92 0.35 38.45
C VAL A 783 19.16 0.66 39.29
N HIS A 784 20.16 -0.23 39.25
CA HIS A 784 21.44 -0.10 39.95
C HIS A 784 22.52 0.29 38.94
N TYR A 785 22.98 1.55 38.99
CA TYR A 785 23.96 2.08 38.04
C TYR A 785 25.43 1.73 38.37
N GLU A 786 25.68 0.97 39.44
CA GLU A 786 27.06 0.67 39.89
C GLU A 786 27.86 -0.17 38.88
N GLY A 787 27.20 -1.02 38.08
CA GLY A 787 27.87 -1.81 37.03
C GLY A 787 28.32 -1.02 35.78
N LEU A 788 27.96 0.26 35.65
CA LEU A 788 28.38 1.13 34.54
C LEU A 788 29.46 2.16 34.94
N LYS A 789 29.84 2.20 36.22
CA LYS A 789 30.97 2.99 36.70
C LYS A 789 32.23 2.14 36.55
N ALA A 790 32.87 2.23 35.38
CA ALA A 790 34.25 1.81 35.21
C ALA A 790 35.20 2.87 35.78
#